data_AF-A0A017SZS5-F1
#
_entry.id   AF-A0A017SZS5-F1
#
_cell.length_a   1.000
_cell.length_b   1.000
_cell.length_c   1.000
_cell.angle_alpha   90.00
_cell.angle_beta   90.00
_cell.angle_gamma   90.00
#
_symmetry.space_group_name_H-M   'P 1'
#
loop_
_entity.id
_entity.type
_entity.pdbx_description
1 polymer ?
#
loop_
_entity_poly.entity_id
_entity_poly.type
_entity_poly.pdbx_seq_one_letter_code
_entity_poly.pdbx_strand_id
1 'polypeptide(L)'
;MSSHDVLDENLAQQFLWRISIPDLVALKEARPKQFVAQVQVREAPAGEVRARWERVGRDCADLAQQVARAWEMAGGARQAAATGAMLSRVRRMGFDVIGMSAHPEEILRLWRLVARHHGALPRKGRKDGIHALSFVPIPTESPEMPELLVEAAIAGDEWLAFLLEQSLQDENPDRRYPGASARLAEVLDVGPTWRAQAIAGRLLFMFGEVEAAIPALRRALRRPHAGVRTIAIEALLERAPEALTADDVQWLLEDAVKHPPPPGRGTRSLEMIDEYGQALIAAVGRVRPPEGFRPLGILADGGGLDARGQRAGLDAGWAIRALAAGYPERAVLWIDRALYGSRSWRRYDAVEAAGALPEELARPRLLEAAAGPGRYPVERAQALWMERFGESCPVDPLAGLCVEILAAPPSEKLLGRLSVLRSGPDEARGRMLEALLAEAPVEALVERSGANGVGSGASGANDANGGSLDAEARETLALLVFNLRDPAVSPRVPELPVSEEAWAELLLRRFGAAAFEGLAALALRGARVGADHEWLEVLAGLDRKGLLCEAFRERLRQIAREALTSPRYQEGTGPLFALSCLGAPADLADRLWHAAVERTAERASCEDEGRSSSACALPYGAYWAGEALAKVKGAPGLEARIAEEGEAALRAGDHRKLERIVRIGCQRRTPVAAQLGQRLLDGVDAAEGSVEAAVLCGYALHAAGKLDTGWVLAALRAPESLRFSVAARLCKPEASAEVVALLSATLGSKARGGAAAAEAAAALLSLKALAVEDSRLDGILREAAGTPAARSQLAGLLLRLGAPFAQLKGHFLELLVGVPAAVSTGNGASAVSAVSAAGAAAVSAYGVLTTQEPEGLRELLGAAWTAGPHPEIRQRLGREIGELGEAERYWCHDDEDETVDPDDGCAFDDEDELDLDLE
;
A
#
# COMPACT_ATOMS: atom_id res chain seq x y z
N MET A 1 -19.33 -22.67 28.22
CA MET A 1 -18.31 -23.63 27.80
C MET A 1 -18.94 -25.01 27.79
N SER A 2 -19.34 -25.52 26.62
CA SER A 2 -19.89 -26.88 26.44
C SER A 2 -18.79 -27.87 26.04
N SER A 3 -18.98 -29.12 26.45
CA SER A 3 -17.97 -30.14 26.74
C SER A 3 -17.61 -31.09 25.59
N HIS A 4 -17.42 -30.63 24.35
CA HIS A 4 -17.20 -31.57 23.22
C HIS A 4 -16.12 -31.17 22.21
N ASP A 5 -15.04 -30.55 22.65
CA ASP A 5 -13.75 -30.61 21.96
C ASP A 5 -12.81 -31.55 22.74
N VAL A 6 -12.96 -32.86 22.53
CA VAL A 6 -11.93 -33.83 22.91
C VAL A 6 -11.11 -34.10 21.66
N LEU A 7 -10.04 -33.32 21.50
CA LEU A 7 -8.84 -33.84 20.83
C LEU A 7 -8.45 -35.11 21.59
N ASP A 8 -8.27 -36.22 20.86
CA ASP A 8 -7.80 -37.49 21.42
C ASP A 8 -6.56 -37.23 22.27
N GLU A 9 -6.70 -37.41 23.60
CA GLU A 9 -5.65 -37.17 24.60
C GLU A 9 -4.39 -37.99 24.30
N ASN A 10 -4.52 -39.15 23.65
CA ASN A 10 -3.39 -39.96 23.22
C ASN A 10 -2.67 -39.34 22.02
N LEU A 11 -3.39 -38.71 21.09
CA LEU A 11 -2.79 -38.02 19.96
C LEU A 11 -2.07 -36.75 20.43
N ALA A 12 -2.67 -36.00 21.37
CA ALA A 12 -2.05 -34.83 21.99
C ALA A 12 -0.77 -35.19 22.78
N GLN A 13 -0.76 -36.33 23.49
CA GLN A 13 0.45 -36.83 24.17
C GLN A 13 1.56 -37.28 23.21
N GLN A 14 1.20 -37.83 22.03
CA GLN A 14 2.21 -38.25 21.04
C GLN A 14 2.91 -37.09 20.33
N PHE A 15 2.40 -35.86 20.38
CA PHE A 15 3.06 -34.67 19.82
C PHE A 15 3.77 -33.79 20.86
N LEU A 16 3.52 -34.00 22.15
CA LEU A 16 4.11 -33.22 23.26
C LEU A 16 5.65 -33.33 23.37
N TRP A 17 6.26 -34.39 22.83
CA TRP A 17 7.72 -34.60 22.89
C TRP A 17 8.50 -34.04 21.67
N ARG A 18 7.83 -33.47 20.67
CA ARG A 18 8.47 -32.88 19.48
C ARG A 18 8.48 -31.34 19.44
N ILE A 19 7.84 -30.68 20.40
CA ILE A 19 7.83 -29.22 20.56
C ILE A 19 8.31 -28.83 21.97
N SER A 20 9.26 -29.59 22.52
CA SER A 20 9.98 -29.17 23.72
C SER A 20 11.04 -28.15 23.30
N ILE A 21 10.65 -26.88 23.18
CA ILE A 21 11.57 -25.76 23.40
C ILE A 21 11.81 -25.77 24.91
N PRO A 22 13.02 -26.11 25.40
CA PRO A 22 13.28 -26.24 26.83
C PRO A 22 12.94 -24.97 27.63
N ASP A 23 12.97 -23.80 26.98
CA ASP A 23 12.78 -22.51 27.64
C ASP A 23 11.31 -22.10 27.83
N LEU A 24 10.36 -22.68 27.09
CA LEU A 24 8.93 -22.32 27.22
C LEU A 24 8.21 -23.06 28.34
N VAL A 25 8.71 -24.23 28.77
CA VAL A 25 8.21 -24.90 29.98
C VAL A 25 8.72 -24.19 31.23
N ALA A 26 9.94 -23.63 31.20
CA ALA A 26 10.41 -22.73 32.24
C ALA A 26 9.59 -21.43 32.30
N LEU A 27 9.14 -20.89 31.16
CA LEU A 27 8.27 -19.71 31.10
C LEU A 27 6.79 -19.96 31.45
N LYS A 28 6.27 -21.19 31.24
CA LYS A 28 4.89 -21.54 31.65
C LYS A 28 4.77 -21.86 33.14
N GLU A 29 5.86 -22.28 33.78
CA GLU A 29 5.95 -22.39 35.25
C GLU A 29 6.36 -21.08 35.92
N ALA A 30 7.00 -20.17 35.18
CA ALA A 30 7.07 -18.76 35.54
C ALA A 30 5.74 -18.06 35.23
N ARG A 31 4.69 -18.38 36.00
CA ARG A 31 3.65 -17.38 36.26
C ARG A 31 4.40 -16.09 36.59
N PRO A 32 4.02 -14.89 36.07
CA PRO A 32 4.43 -13.68 36.76
C PRO A 32 4.05 -13.97 38.21
N LYS A 33 5.03 -13.97 39.11
CA LYS A 33 4.74 -14.00 40.54
C LYS A 33 3.74 -12.87 40.65
N GLN A 34 2.45 -13.21 40.79
CA GLN A 34 1.52 -12.26 41.33
C GLN A 34 2.24 -11.91 42.62
N PHE A 35 2.84 -10.72 42.65
CA PHE A 35 3.03 -10.00 43.87
C PHE A 35 1.61 -9.72 44.40
N VAL A 36 0.86 -10.78 44.71
CA VAL A 36 0.31 -10.91 46.05
C VAL A 36 1.55 -10.91 46.93
N ALA A 37 2.13 -9.73 47.14
CA ALA A 37 2.55 -9.42 48.47
C ALA A 37 1.35 -9.87 49.30
N GLN A 38 1.52 -10.93 50.07
CA GLN A 38 0.74 -11.09 51.27
C GLN A 38 1.08 -9.83 52.05
N VAL A 39 0.38 -8.73 51.71
CA VAL A 39 0.25 -7.58 52.57
C VAL A 39 -0.46 -8.22 53.74
N GLN A 40 0.33 -8.66 54.70
CA GLN A 40 -0.16 -8.82 56.05
C GLN A 40 -0.65 -7.42 56.38
N VAL A 41 -1.94 -7.18 56.12
CA VAL A 41 -2.65 -6.01 56.60
C VAL A 41 -2.62 -6.21 58.10
N ARG A 42 -1.53 -5.72 58.70
CA ARG A 42 -1.39 -5.64 60.13
C ARG A 42 -2.52 -4.71 60.53
N GLU A 43 -3.60 -5.26 61.04
CA GLU A 43 -4.73 -4.49 61.55
C GLU A 43 -4.14 -3.49 62.54
N ALA A 44 -4.04 -2.23 62.12
CA ALA A 44 -3.54 -1.19 62.98
C ALA A 44 -4.49 -1.12 64.18
N PRO A 45 -3.98 -1.07 65.41
CA PRO A 45 -4.83 -0.98 66.59
C PRO A 45 -5.84 0.15 66.41
N ALA A 46 -7.09 -0.05 66.82
CA ALA A 46 -8.20 0.88 66.53
C ALA A 46 -7.90 2.35 66.89
N GLY A 47 -7.04 2.58 67.89
CA GLY A 47 -6.55 3.91 68.26
C GLY A 47 -5.63 4.58 67.22
N GLU A 48 -4.77 3.83 66.54
CA GLU A 48 -3.89 4.33 65.47
C GLU A 48 -4.68 4.63 64.19
N VAL A 49 -5.66 3.78 63.86
CA VAL A 49 -6.59 4.02 62.75
C VAL A 49 -7.38 5.30 62.99
N ARG A 50 -7.94 5.47 64.19
CA ARG A 50 -8.67 6.69 64.57
C ARG A 50 -7.77 7.93 64.54
N ALA A 51 -6.57 7.86 65.11
CA ALA A 51 -5.62 8.98 65.11
C ALA A 51 -5.16 9.35 63.68
N ARG A 52 -5.03 8.36 62.79
CA ARG A 52 -4.79 8.60 61.36
C ARG A 52 -5.98 9.32 60.73
N TRP A 53 -7.21 8.82 60.88
CA TRP A 53 -8.39 9.47 60.31
C TRP A 53 -8.63 10.89 60.84
N GLU A 54 -8.37 11.14 62.13
CA GLU A 54 -8.44 12.50 62.70
C GLU A 54 -7.37 13.43 62.10
N ARG A 55 -6.17 12.91 61.80
CA ARG A 55 -5.12 13.66 61.10
C ARG A 55 -5.51 13.94 59.64
N VAL A 56 -5.96 12.90 58.92
CA VAL A 56 -6.44 12.99 57.54
C VAL A 56 -7.58 13.99 57.43
N GLY A 57 -8.54 13.96 58.35
CA GLY A 57 -9.64 14.92 58.41
C GLY A 57 -9.18 16.37 58.60
N ARG A 58 -8.20 16.61 59.48
CA ARG A 58 -7.58 17.95 59.63
C ARG A 58 -6.85 18.39 58.37
N ASP A 59 -6.04 17.51 57.78
CA ASP A 59 -5.26 17.82 56.58
C ASP A 59 -6.16 18.11 55.37
N CYS A 60 -7.27 17.37 55.23
CA CYS A 60 -8.29 17.59 54.20
C CYS A 60 -9.10 18.87 54.46
N ALA A 61 -9.49 19.16 55.70
CA ALA A 61 -10.16 20.41 56.03
C ALA A 61 -9.27 21.65 55.74
N ASP A 62 -7.97 21.55 56.04
CA ASP A 62 -6.98 22.57 55.70
C ASP A 62 -6.82 22.72 54.17
N LEU A 63 -6.81 21.61 53.43
CA LEU A 63 -6.78 21.64 51.96
C LEU A 63 -8.06 22.27 51.39
N ALA A 64 -9.24 21.88 51.88
CA ALA A 64 -10.52 22.48 51.49
C ALA A 64 -10.52 24.00 51.74
N GLN A 65 -10.02 24.46 52.89
CA GLN A 65 -9.88 25.89 53.16
C GLN A 65 -8.92 26.59 52.19
N GLN A 66 -7.82 25.93 51.77
CA GLN A 66 -6.91 26.46 50.76
C GLN A 66 -7.58 26.56 49.40
N VAL A 67 -8.39 25.56 49.01
CA VAL A 67 -9.17 25.60 47.78
C VAL A 67 -10.15 26.76 47.80
N ALA A 68 -10.93 26.93 48.87
CA ALA A 68 -11.86 28.05 49.01
C ALA A 68 -11.16 29.41 48.90
N ARG A 69 -10.00 29.57 49.55
CA ARG A 69 -9.19 30.80 49.43
C ARG A 69 -8.67 31.01 48.02
N ALA A 70 -8.16 29.97 47.37
CA ALA A 70 -7.65 30.03 46.01
C ALA A 70 -8.75 30.36 45.00
N TRP A 71 -9.97 29.88 45.22
CA TRP A 71 -11.14 30.14 44.39
C TRP A 71 -11.51 31.63 44.37
N GLU A 72 -11.47 32.30 45.52
CA GLU A 72 -11.74 33.73 45.67
C GLU A 72 -10.61 34.64 45.16
N MET A 73 -9.44 34.09 44.81
CA MET A 73 -8.35 34.89 44.25
C MET A 73 -8.73 35.39 42.85
N ALA A 74 -8.37 36.63 42.54
CA ALA A 74 -8.41 37.11 41.16
C ALA A 74 -7.57 36.17 40.26
N GLY A 75 -8.13 35.80 39.11
CA GLY A 75 -7.51 34.86 38.17
C GLY A 75 -6.12 35.30 37.70
N GLY A 76 -5.34 34.34 37.19
CA GLY A 76 -4.00 34.55 36.64
C GLY A 76 -2.89 33.85 37.43
N ALA A 77 -1.65 34.35 37.29
CA ALA A 77 -0.44 33.65 37.75
C ALA A 77 -0.44 33.29 39.26
N ARG A 78 -1.02 34.14 40.13
CA ARG A 78 -1.09 33.86 41.57
C ARG A 78 -2.02 32.68 41.89
N GLN A 79 -3.16 32.60 41.21
CA GLN A 79 -4.11 31.49 41.38
C GLN A 79 -3.54 30.19 40.81
N ALA A 80 -2.81 30.26 39.67
CA ALA A 80 -2.10 29.11 39.11
C ALA A 80 -1.01 28.58 40.06
N ALA A 81 -0.20 29.47 40.66
CA ALA A 81 0.81 29.08 41.64
C ALA A 81 0.19 28.43 42.89
N ALA A 82 -0.92 28.97 43.40
CA ALA A 82 -1.66 28.36 44.49
C ALA A 82 -2.20 26.97 44.11
N THR A 83 -2.73 26.83 42.88
CA THR A 83 -3.20 25.55 42.35
C THR A 83 -2.07 24.51 42.28
N GLY A 84 -0.89 24.89 41.78
CA GLY A 84 0.28 24.01 41.74
C GLY A 84 0.77 23.57 43.12
N ALA A 85 0.70 24.45 44.12
CA ALA A 85 1.03 24.12 45.51
C ALA A 85 0.02 23.12 46.11
N MET A 86 -1.28 23.31 45.86
CA MET A 86 -2.34 22.39 46.29
C MET A 86 -2.19 21.02 45.61
N LEU A 87 -1.94 20.98 44.30
CA LEU A 87 -1.74 19.74 43.56
C LEU A 87 -0.51 18.96 44.07
N SER A 88 0.58 19.67 44.36
CA SER A 88 1.77 19.09 45.00
C SER A 88 1.50 18.56 46.40
N ARG A 89 0.54 19.16 47.13
CA ARG A 89 0.08 18.67 48.43
C ARG A 89 -0.78 17.41 48.27
N VAL A 90 -1.74 17.41 47.35
CA VAL A 90 -2.57 16.23 47.01
C VAL A 90 -1.69 15.03 46.67
N ARG A 91 -0.69 15.23 45.81
CA ARG A 91 0.30 14.19 45.49
C ARG A 91 0.99 13.61 46.73
N ARG A 92 1.40 14.45 47.68
CA ARG A 92 2.05 14.02 48.93
C ARG A 92 1.08 13.32 49.88
N MET A 93 -0.21 13.66 49.84
CA MET A 93 -1.23 12.99 50.64
C MET A 93 -1.54 11.58 50.09
N GLY A 94 -1.41 11.36 48.78
CA GLY A 94 -1.73 10.07 48.16
C GLY A 94 -3.17 9.67 48.47
N PHE A 95 -3.41 8.44 48.92
CA PHE A 95 -4.74 7.94 49.27
C PHE A 95 -5.44 8.70 50.40
N ASP A 96 -4.70 9.38 51.28
CA ASP A 96 -5.32 10.11 52.40
C ASP A 96 -6.19 11.29 51.90
N VAL A 97 -6.03 11.72 50.65
CA VAL A 97 -6.89 12.76 50.04
C VAL A 97 -8.36 12.34 49.97
N ILE A 98 -8.70 11.05 50.08
CA ILE A 98 -10.09 10.57 50.13
C ILE A 98 -10.91 11.21 51.26
N GLY A 99 -10.25 11.70 52.33
CA GLY A 99 -10.89 12.47 53.40
C GLY A 99 -11.54 13.78 52.92
N MET A 100 -11.15 14.29 51.74
CA MET A 100 -11.82 15.41 51.08
C MET A 100 -13.28 15.12 50.74
N SER A 101 -13.74 13.86 50.75
CA SER A 101 -15.16 13.51 50.50
C SER A 101 -16.15 14.19 51.44
N ALA A 102 -15.69 14.70 52.60
CA ALA A 102 -16.48 15.54 53.49
C ALA A 102 -16.68 16.99 52.99
N HIS A 103 -16.02 17.37 51.89
CA HIS A 103 -15.93 18.71 51.30
C HIS A 103 -16.18 18.67 49.78
N PRO A 104 -17.38 18.23 49.32
CA PRO A 104 -17.67 18.00 47.90
C PRO A 104 -17.50 19.25 47.04
N GLU A 105 -17.94 20.42 47.52
CA GLU A 105 -17.83 21.68 46.78
C GLU A 105 -16.37 22.06 46.52
N GLU A 106 -15.49 21.89 47.53
CA GLU A 106 -14.07 22.14 47.39
C GLU A 106 -13.36 21.10 46.53
N ILE A 107 -13.79 19.83 46.52
CA ILE A 107 -13.26 18.83 45.58
C ILE A 107 -13.48 19.30 44.15
N LEU A 108 -14.72 19.68 43.83
CA LEU A 108 -15.08 20.11 42.49
C LEU A 108 -14.32 21.38 42.08
N ARG A 109 -14.22 22.36 42.99
CA ARG A 109 -13.43 23.58 42.75
C ARG A 109 -11.95 23.29 42.54
N LEU A 110 -11.39 22.30 43.24
CA LEU A 110 -10.01 21.88 43.04
C LEU A 110 -9.80 21.28 41.65
N TRP A 111 -10.68 20.39 41.20
CA TRP A 111 -10.68 19.88 39.82
C TRP A 111 -10.75 21.02 38.79
N ARG A 112 -11.67 21.97 38.99
CA ARG A 112 -11.84 23.14 38.12
C ARG A 112 -10.60 24.03 38.08
N LEU A 113 -9.97 24.29 39.23
CA LEU A 113 -8.72 25.04 39.31
C LEU A 113 -7.59 24.33 38.56
N VAL A 114 -7.47 23.02 38.72
CA VAL A 114 -6.48 22.20 38.01
C VAL A 114 -6.69 22.25 36.50
N ALA A 115 -7.93 22.09 36.03
CA ALA A 115 -8.27 22.20 34.62
C ALA A 115 -7.97 23.60 34.06
N ARG A 116 -8.49 24.65 34.71
CA ARG A 116 -8.33 26.06 34.30
C ARG A 116 -6.87 26.49 34.20
N HIS A 117 -6.03 26.01 35.11
CA HIS A 117 -4.62 26.40 35.18
C HIS A 117 -3.68 25.36 34.58
N HIS A 118 -4.18 24.30 33.93
CA HIS A 118 -3.40 23.15 33.48
C HIS A 118 -2.10 23.54 32.75
N GLY A 119 -2.20 24.41 31.74
CA GLY A 119 -1.04 24.89 30.97
C GLY A 119 -0.01 25.68 31.78
N ALA A 120 -0.41 26.28 32.91
CA ALA A 120 0.46 27.05 33.79
C ALA A 120 1.04 26.23 34.96
N LEU A 121 0.58 25.00 35.19
CA LEU A 121 1.13 24.12 36.23
C LEU A 121 2.53 23.62 35.84
N PRO A 122 3.42 23.30 36.79
CA PRO A 122 4.68 22.62 36.46
C PRO A 122 4.40 21.29 35.76
N ARG A 123 5.19 20.88 34.75
CA ARG A 123 5.06 19.55 34.11
C ARG A 123 5.40 18.43 35.11
N LYS A 124 6.52 18.59 35.83
CA LYS A 124 7.00 17.64 36.83
C LYS A 124 5.98 17.43 37.95
N GLY A 125 5.45 16.22 38.08
CA GLY A 125 4.51 15.83 39.12
C GLY A 125 3.07 16.27 38.90
N ARG A 126 2.74 16.86 37.74
CA ARG A 126 1.37 17.23 37.37
C ARG A 126 0.49 16.00 37.26
N LYS A 127 0.93 15.04 36.44
CA LYS A 127 0.22 13.78 36.17
C LYS A 127 -0.04 12.99 37.47
N ASP A 128 0.99 12.84 38.31
CA ASP A 128 0.87 12.19 39.62
C ASP A 128 -0.13 12.90 40.55
N GLY A 129 -0.13 14.23 40.54
CA GLY A 129 -1.05 15.03 41.35
C GLY A 129 -2.50 14.90 40.88
N ILE A 130 -2.72 14.91 39.57
CA ILE A 130 -4.05 14.68 38.97
C ILE A 130 -4.51 13.25 39.27
N HIS A 131 -3.62 12.26 39.15
CA HIS A 131 -3.91 10.87 39.51
C HIS A 131 -4.23 10.71 41.00
N ALA A 132 -3.51 11.38 41.90
CA ALA A 132 -3.86 11.35 43.31
C ALA A 132 -5.24 11.99 43.57
N LEU A 133 -5.62 13.02 42.81
CA LEU A 133 -6.93 13.66 42.92
C LEU A 133 -8.09 12.73 42.50
N SER A 134 -7.87 11.77 41.60
CA SER A 134 -8.90 10.80 41.18
C SER A 134 -9.30 9.79 42.25
N PHE A 135 -8.60 9.73 43.39
CA PHE A 135 -9.06 8.94 44.54
C PHE A 135 -10.24 9.57 45.28
N VAL A 136 -10.64 10.78 44.91
CA VAL A 136 -11.76 11.49 45.54
C VAL A 136 -12.95 11.55 44.58
N PRO A 137 -14.15 11.10 45.02
CA PRO A 137 -15.33 11.13 44.17
C PRO A 137 -15.72 12.58 43.83
N ILE A 138 -16.05 12.81 42.56
CA ILE A 138 -16.50 14.11 42.07
C ILE A 138 -18.00 14.22 42.33
N PRO A 139 -18.50 15.27 42.98
CA PRO A 139 -19.94 15.39 43.24
C PRO A 139 -20.72 15.65 41.94
N THR A 140 -21.30 14.60 41.37
CA THR A 140 -22.02 14.67 40.08
C THR A 140 -23.26 15.57 40.11
N GLU A 141 -23.85 15.84 41.29
CA GLU A 141 -25.05 16.68 41.45
C GLU A 141 -24.79 18.17 41.45
N SER A 142 -23.53 18.60 41.38
CA SER A 142 -23.21 20.02 41.48
C SER A 142 -23.62 20.83 40.24
N PRO A 143 -24.18 22.05 40.41
CA PRO A 143 -24.43 22.97 39.31
C PRO A 143 -23.16 23.49 38.63
N GLU A 144 -21.98 23.32 39.26
CA GLU A 144 -20.69 23.70 38.68
C GLU A 144 -20.09 22.60 37.78
N MET A 145 -20.70 21.40 37.70
CA MET A 145 -20.21 20.31 36.83
C MET A 145 -20.09 20.68 35.35
N PRO A 146 -21.07 21.37 34.72
CA PRO A 146 -20.94 21.82 33.34
C PRO A 146 -19.69 22.67 33.08
N GLU A 147 -19.30 23.51 34.05
CA GLU A 147 -18.10 24.33 33.95
C GLU A 147 -16.83 23.49 34.00
N LEU A 148 -16.78 22.48 34.88
CA LEU A 148 -15.63 21.58 34.96
C LEU A 148 -15.41 20.84 33.63
N LEU A 149 -16.47 20.32 33.01
CA LEU A 149 -16.37 19.62 31.74
C LEU A 149 -15.82 20.53 30.64
N VAL A 150 -16.30 21.78 30.57
CA VAL A 150 -15.81 22.77 29.60
C VAL A 150 -14.36 23.17 29.89
N GLU A 151 -14.01 23.43 31.15
CA GLU A 151 -12.64 23.77 31.56
C GLU A 151 -11.66 22.62 31.27
N ALA A 152 -12.07 21.37 31.48
CA ALA A 152 -11.28 20.18 31.18
C ALA A 152 -11.09 19.99 29.67
N ALA A 153 -12.13 20.24 28.87
CA ALA A 153 -12.02 20.23 27.42
C ALA A 153 -11.03 21.31 26.94
N ILE A 154 -11.16 22.55 27.41
CA ILE A 154 -10.25 23.65 27.04
C ILE A 154 -8.80 23.35 27.45
N ALA A 155 -8.59 22.67 28.57
CA ALA A 155 -7.26 22.28 29.04
C ALA A 155 -6.53 21.34 28.07
N GLY A 156 -7.27 20.59 27.24
CA GLY A 156 -6.71 19.71 26.22
C GLY A 156 -5.93 18.53 26.78
N ASP A 157 -6.10 18.16 28.05
CA ASP A 157 -5.32 17.08 28.68
C ASP A 157 -6.10 15.76 28.74
N GLU A 158 -5.61 14.77 28.01
CA GLU A 158 -6.26 13.45 27.88
C GLU A 158 -6.27 12.67 29.19
N TRP A 159 -5.25 12.84 30.04
CA TRP A 159 -5.22 12.15 31.32
C TRP A 159 -6.24 12.73 32.29
N LEU A 160 -6.34 14.05 32.35
CA LEU A 160 -7.39 14.77 33.07
C LEU A 160 -8.78 14.34 32.56
N ALA A 161 -9.01 14.36 31.24
CA ALA A 161 -10.28 13.96 30.64
C ALA A 161 -10.63 12.51 30.96
N PHE A 162 -9.69 11.57 30.79
CA PHE A 162 -9.86 10.16 31.12
C PHE A 162 -10.26 9.95 32.58
N LEU A 163 -9.60 10.61 33.53
CA LEU A 163 -9.92 10.47 34.96
C LEU A 163 -11.29 11.06 35.30
N LEU A 164 -11.70 12.15 34.65
CA LEU A 164 -13.05 12.69 34.77
C LEU A 164 -14.08 11.71 34.20
N GLU A 165 -13.83 11.13 33.03
CA GLU A 165 -14.71 10.15 32.40
C GLU A 165 -14.94 8.93 33.30
N GLN A 166 -13.86 8.32 33.80
CA GLN A 166 -13.93 7.19 34.73
C GLN A 166 -14.70 7.54 36.00
N SER A 167 -14.37 8.67 36.64
CA SER A 167 -15.01 9.09 37.89
C SER A 167 -16.52 9.32 37.74
N LEU A 168 -16.96 9.85 36.60
CA LEU A 168 -18.38 10.15 36.35
C LEU A 168 -19.15 8.92 35.87
N GLN A 169 -18.53 8.04 35.07
CA GLN A 169 -19.15 6.80 34.60
C GLN A 169 -19.42 5.81 35.74
N ASP A 170 -18.49 5.69 36.69
CA ASP A 170 -18.63 4.78 37.83
C ASP A 170 -19.81 5.15 38.73
N GLU A 171 -20.16 6.45 38.82
CA GLU A 171 -21.26 6.91 39.66
C GLU A 171 -22.62 6.80 38.95
N ASN A 172 -22.72 7.28 37.70
CA ASN A 172 -23.95 7.17 36.91
C ASN A 172 -23.70 7.34 35.39
N PRO A 173 -23.66 6.25 34.61
CA PRO A 173 -23.32 6.31 33.17
C PRO A 173 -24.39 7.01 32.31
N ASP A 174 -25.64 7.08 32.78
CA ASP A 174 -26.76 7.69 32.06
C ASP A 174 -26.93 9.18 32.36
N ARG A 175 -26.13 9.73 33.27
CA ARG A 175 -26.24 11.14 33.66
C ARG A 175 -25.83 12.06 32.52
N ARG A 176 -26.60 13.15 32.33
CA ARG A 176 -26.35 14.18 31.31
C ARG A 176 -26.35 15.58 31.92
N TYR A 177 -25.59 16.48 31.31
CA TYR A 177 -25.41 17.86 31.72
C TYR A 177 -25.76 18.82 30.56
N PRO A 178 -27.06 19.07 30.31
CA PRO A 178 -27.51 19.95 29.22
C PRO A 178 -26.82 21.32 29.21
N GLY A 179 -26.55 21.87 30.39
CA GLY A 179 -25.88 23.16 30.57
C GLY A 179 -24.45 23.22 30.04
N ALA A 180 -23.81 22.07 29.77
CA ALA A 180 -22.49 21.99 29.16
C ALA A 180 -22.54 21.93 27.62
N SER A 181 -23.63 21.41 27.05
CA SER A 181 -23.68 20.97 25.65
C SER A 181 -23.35 22.07 24.65
N ALA A 182 -23.98 23.24 24.76
CA ALA A 182 -23.75 24.35 23.84
C ALA A 182 -22.30 24.89 23.92
N ARG A 183 -21.69 24.84 25.09
CA ARG A 183 -20.32 25.32 25.32
C ARG A 183 -19.28 24.30 24.92
N LEU A 184 -19.54 23.01 25.15
CA LEU A 184 -18.71 21.94 24.60
C LEU A 184 -18.77 21.94 23.06
N ALA A 185 -19.93 22.23 22.47
CA ALA A 185 -20.06 22.42 21.02
C ALA A 185 -19.22 23.61 20.52
N GLU A 186 -19.19 24.72 21.27
CA GLU A 186 -18.33 25.86 20.97
C GLU A 186 -16.83 25.50 21.06
N VAL A 187 -16.41 24.77 22.11
CA VAL A 187 -15.03 24.28 22.22
C VAL A 187 -14.69 23.29 21.11
N LEU A 188 -15.62 22.43 20.69
CA LEU A 188 -15.43 21.55 19.54
C LEU A 188 -15.23 22.34 18.23
N ASP A 189 -15.93 23.47 18.06
CA ASP A 189 -15.85 24.28 16.85
C ASP A 189 -14.57 25.13 16.80
N VAL A 190 -14.21 25.80 17.90
CA VAL A 190 -13.18 26.85 17.94
C VAL A 190 -12.22 26.73 19.13
N GLY A 191 -12.13 25.53 19.72
CA GLY A 191 -11.23 25.25 20.84
C GLY A 191 -9.76 25.56 20.51
N PRO A 192 -8.96 25.88 21.55
CA PRO A 192 -7.60 26.41 21.38
C PRO A 192 -6.61 25.44 20.75
N THR A 193 -6.87 24.13 20.85
CA THR A 193 -6.05 23.06 20.27
C THR A 193 -6.95 21.96 19.69
N TRP A 194 -6.40 21.10 18.83
CA TRP A 194 -7.14 19.95 18.32
C TRP A 194 -7.51 18.95 19.41
N ARG A 195 -6.60 18.74 20.36
CA ARG A 195 -6.86 17.93 21.56
C ARG A 195 -8.02 18.47 22.39
N ALA A 196 -8.10 19.80 22.55
CA ALA A 196 -9.24 20.42 23.22
C ALA A 196 -10.56 20.20 22.47
N GLN A 197 -10.54 20.31 21.14
CA GLN A 197 -11.72 20.05 20.30
C GLN A 197 -12.14 18.57 20.37
N ALA A 198 -11.19 17.63 20.31
CA ALA A 198 -11.45 16.18 20.40
C ALA A 198 -12.03 15.79 21.77
N ILE A 199 -11.42 16.29 22.87
CA ILE A 199 -11.93 16.08 24.22
C ILE A 199 -13.33 16.71 24.38
N ALA A 200 -13.55 17.91 23.85
CA ALA A 200 -14.86 18.55 23.89
C ALA A 200 -15.93 17.68 23.22
N GLY A 201 -15.63 17.13 22.04
CA GLY A 201 -16.49 16.18 21.35
C GLY A 201 -16.76 14.91 22.17
N ARG A 202 -15.73 14.36 22.83
CA ARG A 202 -15.84 13.14 23.65
C ARG A 202 -16.71 13.37 24.90
N LEU A 203 -16.46 14.46 25.62
CA LEU A 203 -17.28 14.84 26.79
C LEU A 203 -18.72 15.19 26.38
N LEU A 204 -18.91 15.81 25.21
CA LEU A 204 -20.24 16.07 24.65
C LEU A 204 -20.97 14.76 24.31
N PHE A 205 -20.29 13.80 23.69
CA PHE A 205 -20.83 12.48 23.37
C PHE A 205 -21.29 11.74 24.62
N MET A 206 -20.44 11.73 25.65
CA MET A 206 -20.64 10.99 26.91
C MET A 206 -21.70 11.65 27.80
N PHE A 207 -21.61 12.97 27.97
CA PHE A 207 -22.29 13.68 29.05
C PHE A 207 -23.22 14.79 28.57
N GLY A 208 -23.18 15.17 27.29
CA GLY A 208 -24.01 16.24 26.72
C GLY A 208 -25.33 15.79 26.10
N GLU A 209 -26.15 16.77 25.74
CA GLU A 209 -27.28 16.63 24.82
C GLU A 209 -26.80 16.90 23.39
N VAL A 210 -26.63 15.82 22.62
CA VAL A 210 -25.98 15.85 21.29
C VAL A 210 -26.81 16.65 20.28
N GLU A 211 -28.14 16.70 20.44
CA GLU A 211 -29.07 17.39 19.57
C GLU A 211 -28.73 18.89 19.43
N ALA A 212 -28.33 19.53 20.53
CA ALA A 212 -27.92 20.93 20.53
C ALA A 212 -26.59 21.17 19.79
N ALA A 213 -25.77 20.13 19.65
CA ALA A 213 -24.43 20.19 19.09
C ALA A 213 -24.31 19.63 17.67
N ILE A 214 -25.39 19.09 17.08
CA ILE A 214 -25.41 18.57 15.71
C ILE A 214 -24.73 19.51 14.69
N PRO A 215 -25.00 20.84 14.67
CA PRO A 215 -24.34 21.73 13.72
C PRO A 215 -22.82 21.81 13.88
N ALA A 216 -22.32 21.75 15.12
CA ALA A 216 -20.88 21.76 15.43
C ALA A 216 -20.24 20.43 15.02
N LEU A 217 -20.88 19.30 15.37
CA LEU A 217 -20.41 17.96 14.97
C LEU A 217 -20.30 17.82 13.45
N ARG A 218 -21.28 18.31 12.69
CA ARG A 218 -21.21 18.27 11.21
C ARG A 218 -20.11 19.16 10.64
N ARG A 219 -19.76 20.27 11.30
CA ARG A 219 -18.58 21.08 10.93
C ARG A 219 -17.28 20.37 11.31
N ALA A 220 -17.25 19.68 12.45
CA ALA A 220 -16.13 18.89 12.93
C ALA A 220 -15.74 17.78 11.93
N LEU A 221 -16.70 17.17 11.24
CA LEU A 221 -16.42 16.22 10.14
C LEU A 221 -15.53 16.80 9.04
N ARG A 222 -15.59 18.12 8.80
CA ARG A 222 -14.80 18.80 7.77
C ARG A 222 -13.46 19.33 8.28
N ARG A 223 -13.08 19.06 9.52
CA ARG A 223 -11.84 19.56 10.11
C ARG A 223 -10.63 18.72 9.69
N PRO A 224 -9.45 19.33 9.51
CA PRO A 224 -8.19 18.66 9.15
C PRO A 224 -7.56 17.76 10.25
N HIS A 225 -8.35 17.03 11.05
CA HIS A 225 -7.82 16.22 12.18
C HIS A 225 -8.63 14.92 12.40
N ALA A 226 -7.94 13.77 12.44
CA ALA A 226 -8.58 12.46 12.50
C ALA A 226 -9.41 12.27 13.78
N GLY A 227 -8.83 12.51 14.97
CA GLY A 227 -9.54 12.35 16.24
C GLY A 227 -10.82 13.18 16.38
N VAL A 228 -10.82 14.44 15.90
CA VAL A 228 -12.02 15.29 15.88
C VAL A 228 -13.09 14.70 14.95
N ARG A 229 -12.69 14.19 13.78
CA ARG A 229 -13.62 13.52 12.86
C ARG A 229 -14.18 12.23 13.45
N THR A 230 -13.33 11.38 14.02
CA THR A 230 -13.74 10.10 14.64
C THR A 230 -14.84 10.33 15.66
N ILE A 231 -14.60 11.20 16.63
CA ILE A 231 -15.57 11.53 17.69
C ILE A 231 -16.85 12.14 17.11
N ALA A 232 -16.74 12.99 16.09
CA ALA A 232 -17.92 13.56 15.44
C ALA A 232 -18.75 12.50 14.71
N ILE A 233 -18.11 11.54 14.04
CA ILE A 233 -18.79 10.41 13.39
C ILE A 233 -19.48 9.55 14.42
N GLU A 234 -18.77 9.13 15.49
CA GLU A 234 -19.32 8.29 16.55
C GLU A 234 -20.52 8.94 17.24
N ALA A 235 -20.40 10.21 17.62
CA ALA A 235 -21.49 10.94 18.26
C ALA A 235 -22.71 11.05 17.36
N LEU A 236 -22.51 11.35 16.07
CA LEU A 236 -23.63 11.40 15.12
C LEU A 236 -24.21 10.01 14.84
N LEU A 237 -23.40 8.95 14.79
CA LEU A 237 -23.89 7.59 14.54
C LEU A 237 -24.72 7.02 15.69
N GLU A 238 -24.25 7.18 16.91
CA GLU A 238 -24.85 6.51 18.07
C GLU A 238 -25.95 7.35 18.73
N ARG A 239 -25.77 8.67 18.79
CA ARG A 239 -26.66 9.56 19.56
C ARG A 239 -27.61 10.36 18.68
N ALA A 240 -27.26 10.62 17.42
CA ALA A 240 -28.10 11.38 16.49
C ALA A 240 -28.07 10.81 15.05
N PRO A 241 -28.38 9.52 14.83
CA PRO A 241 -28.14 8.82 13.57
C PRO A 241 -28.80 9.47 12.35
N GLU A 242 -29.97 10.10 12.54
CA GLU A 242 -30.70 10.78 11.46
C GLU A 242 -30.04 12.11 11.03
N ALA A 243 -29.08 12.62 11.80
CA ALA A 243 -28.36 13.85 11.51
C ALA A 243 -27.12 13.64 10.63
N LEU A 244 -26.59 12.41 10.55
CA LEU A 244 -25.47 12.07 9.66
C LEU A 244 -25.98 11.85 8.24
N THR A 245 -25.62 12.73 7.31
CA THR A 245 -26.18 12.68 5.95
C THR A 245 -25.26 11.97 4.95
N ALA A 246 -25.84 11.56 3.80
CA ALA A 246 -25.07 11.01 2.68
C ALA A 246 -23.98 11.97 2.19
N ASP A 247 -24.26 13.27 2.14
CA ASP A 247 -23.29 14.28 1.70
C ASP A 247 -22.08 14.36 2.64
N ASP A 248 -22.29 14.19 3.95
CA ASP A 248 -21.21 14.24 4.93
C ASP A 248 -20.25 13.05 4.74
N VAL A 249 -20.81 11.83 4.60
CA VAL A 249 -20.01 10.62 4.36
C VAL A 249 -19.36 10.64 2.98
N GLN A 250 -20.08 11.10 1.94
CA GLN A 250 -19.52 11.24 0.60
C GLN A 250 -18.31 12.17 0.59
N TRP A 251 -18.39 13.32 1.26
CA TRP A 251 -17.29 14.26 1.37
C TRP A 251 -16.07 13.62 2.05
N LEU A 252 -16.25 12.89 3.15
CA LEU A 252 -15.16 12.20 3.86
C LEU A 252 -14.45 11.17 2.97
N LEU A 253 -15.20 10.43 2.14
CA LEU A 253 -14.64 9.44 1.23
C LEU A 253 -13.85 10.10 0.08
N GLU A 254 -14.37 11.18 -0.49
CA GLU A 254 -13.66 11.96 -1.52
C GLU A 254 -12.41 12.62 -0.94
N ASP A 255 -12.49 13.10 0.30
CA ASP A 255 -11.38 13.66 1.04
C ASP A 255 -10.29 12.62 1.29
N ALA A 256 -10.64 11.38 1.67
CA ALA A 256 -9.66 10.29 1.84
C ALA A 256 -8.90 9.92 0.55
N VAL A 257 -9.51 10.16 -0.63
CA VAL A 257 -8.83 10.00 -1.92
C VAL A 257 -7.83 11.14 -2.18
N LYS A 258 -8.22 12.37 -1.83
CA LYS A 258 -7.45 13.60 -2.07
C LYS A 258 -6.35 13.83 -1.04
N HIS A 259 -6.66 13.64 0.23
CA HIS A 259 -5.83 13.89 1.40
C HIS A 259 -5.73 12.62 2.26
N PRO A 260 -5.00 11.57 1.80
CA PRO A 260 -4.80 10.37 2.61
C PRO A 260 -4.18 10.73 3.97
N PRO A 261 -4.55 10.04 5.07
CA PRO A 261 -3.85 10.16 6.35
C PRO A 261 -2.37 9.85 6.15
N PRO A 262 -1.47 10.63 6.76
CA PRO A 262 -0.06 10.34 6.68
C PRO A 262 0.27 9.04 7.40
N PRO A 263 1.37 8.37 7.07
CA PRO A 263 1.87 7.26 7.89
C PRO A 263 2.16 7.81 9.29
N GLY A 264 1.33 7.44 10.26
CA GLY A 264 1.44 7.97 11.62
C GLY A 264 2.83 7.75 12.20
N ARG A 265 3.39 8.78 12.89
CA ARG A 265 4.60 8.62 13.68
C ARG A 265 4.19 8.17 15.09
N GLY A 266 4.60 6.95 15.46
CA GLY A 266 4.27 6.36 16.76
C GLY A 266 2.93 5.61 16.80
N THR A 267 2.76 4.81 17.85
CA THR A 267 1.61 3.89 18.03
C THR A 267 0.28 4.62 18.11
N ARG A 268 0.22 5.73 18.85
CA ARG A 268 -1.03 6.48 19.08
C ARG A 268 -1.62 7.11 17.81
N SER A 269 -0.77 7.58 16.90
CA SER A 269 -1.23 8.15 15.63
C SER A 269 -1.86 7.06 14.74
N LEU A 270 -1.27 5.86 14.74
CA LEU A 270 -1.82 4.71 14.03
C LEU A 270 -3.16 4.26 14.61
N GLU A 271 -3.26 4.15 15.95
CA GLU A 271 -4.51 3.81 16.64
C GLU A 271 -5.63 4.81 16.29
N MET A 272 -5.35 6.12 16.30
CA MET A 272 -6.33 7.14 15.95
C MET A 272 -6.83 7.02 14.50
N ILE A 273 -5.94 6.72 13.55
CA ILE A 273 -6.33 6.55 12.15
C ILE A 273 -7.12 5.26 11.96
N ASP A 274 -6.78 4.19 12.69
CA ASP A 274 -7.55 2.94 12.69
C ASP A 274 -8.96 3.15 13.26
N GLU A 275 -9.10 3.86 14.39
CA GLU A 275 -10.39 4.24 14.99
C GLU A 275 -11.22 5.08 13.99
N TYR A 276 -10.61 6.09 13.37
CA TYR A 276 -11.25 6.88 12.32
C TYR A 276 -11.74 6.00 11.16
N GLY A 277 -10.91 5.06 10.71
CA GLY A 277 -11.24 4.10 9.68
C GLY A 277 -12.45 3.25 10.05
N GLN A 278 -12.52 2.72 11.27
CA GLN A 278 -13.65 1.92 11.75
C GLN A 278 -14.94 2.75 11.86
N ALA A 279 -14.86 3.95 12.43
CA ALA A 279 -16.00 4.86 12.51
C ALA A 279 -16.56 5.20 11.11
N LEU A 280 -15.67 5.42 10.13
CA LEU A 280 -16.07 5.70 8.76
C LEU A 280 -16.68 4.47 8.06
N ILE A 281 -16.22 3.25 8.34
CA ILE A 281 -16.87 2.01 7.86
C ILE A 281 -18.31 1.93 8.39
N ALA A 282 -18.50 2.17 9.69
CA ALA A 282 -19.83 2.17 10.30
C ALA A 282 -20.74 3.24 9.67
N ALA A 283 -20.21 4.44 9.41
CA ALA A 283 -20.92 5.51 8.71
C ALA A 283 -21.35 5.13 7.29
N VAL A 284 -20.45 4.53 6.52
CA VAL A 284 -20.77 4.03 5.18
C VAL A 284 -21.86 2.96 5.22
N GLY A 285 -21.78 2.00 6.16
CA GLY A 285 -22.77 0.95 6.30
C GLY A 285 -24.17 1.46 6.66
N ARG A 286 -24.25 2.48 7.52
CA ARG A 286 -25.51 3.09 7.99
C ARG A 286 -26.14 4.02 6.97
N VAL A 287 -25.35 4.88 6.32
CA VAL A 287 -25.83 6.00 5.49
C VAL A 287 -25.89 5.64 4.00
N ARG A 288 -24.92 4.85 3.51
CA ARG A 288 -24.81 4.39 2.11
C ARG A 288 -24.94 5.50 1.07
N PRO A 289 -24.01 6.48 1.04
CA PRO A 289 -24.06 7.56 0.06
C PRO A 289 -24.15 7.04 -1.40
N PRO A 290 -25.04 7.56 -2.26
CA PRO A 290 -25.31 6.96 -3.58
C PRO A 290 -24.07 6.74 -4.46
N GLU A 291 -23.08 7.63 -4.37
CA GLU A 291 -21.84 7.59 -5.15
C GLU A 291 -20.61 7.20 -4.33
N GLY A 292 -20.78 6.76 -3.07
CA GLY A 292 -19.66 6.46 -2.17
C GLY A 292 -18.84 5.25 -2.60
N PHE A 293 -19.41 4.37 -3.41
CA PHE A 293 -18.68 3.26 -4.01
C PHE A 293 -17.56 3.72 -4.95
N ARG A 294 -17.64 4.92 -5.55
CA ARG A 294 -16.62 5.42 -6.50
C ARG A 294 -15.30 5.74 -5.83
N PRO A 295 -15.23 6.62 -4.80
CA PRO A 295 -13.98 6.86 -4.08
C PRO A 295 -13.47 5.58 -3.43
N LEU A 296 -14.34 4.74 -2.87
CA LEU A 296 -13.92 3.46 -2.30
C LEU A 296 -13.32 2.50 -3.33
N GLY A 297 -13.86 2.43 -4.55
CA GLY A 297 -13.29 1.63 -5.63
C GLY A 297 -11.89 2.11 -6.02
N ILE A 298 -11.68 3.44 -6.09
CA ILE A 298 -10.35 4.03 -6.32
C ILE A 298 -9.36 3.58 -5.25
N LEU A 299 -9.77 3.59 -3.98
CA LEU A 299 -8.93 3.19 -2.85
C LEU A 299 -8.67 1.68 -2.84
N ALA A 300 -9.67 0.85 -3.14
CA ALA A 300 -9.56 -0.61 -3.22
C ALA A 300 -8.59 -1.06 -4.34
N ASP A 301 -8.52 -0.31 -5.43
CA ASP A 301 -7.54 -0.52 -6.51
C ASP A 301 -6.13 0.01 -6.18
N GLY A 302 -5.93 0.57 -4.97
CA GLY A 302 -4.66 1.15 -4.53
C GLY A 302 -4.36 2.54 -5.11
N GLY A 303 -5.36 3.26 -5.64
CA GLY A 303 -5.21 4.57 -6.27
C GLY A 303 -5.24 5.79 -5.33
N GLY A 304 -5.11 7.00 -5.92
CA GLY A 304 -5.21 8.31 -5.26
C GLY A 304 -3.88 9.09 -5.20
N LEU A 305 -3.83 10.23 -4.49
CA LEU A 305 -2.67 11.16 -4.46
C LEU A 305 -1.37 10.58 -3.84
N ASP A 306 -1.38 9.31 -3.44
CA ASP A 306 -0.21 8.58 -2.95
C ASP A 306 -0.25 7.06 -3.20
N ALA A 307 -0.56 6.64 -4.42
CA ALA A 307 -0.68 5.21 -4.80
C ALA A 307 0.59 4.35 -4.58
N ARG A 308 1.70 4.93 -4.13
CA ARG A 308 2.97 4.22 -3.85
C ARG A 308 3.32 4.14 -2.35
N GLY A 309 2.64 4.90 -1.49
CA GLY A 309 2.86 4.89 -0.04
C GLY A 309 1.96 3.89 0.70
N GLN A 310 2.43 3.37 1.83
CA GLN A 310 1.57 2.70 2.81
C GLN A 310 0.60 3.75 3.37
N ARG A 311 -0.68 3.69 2.98
CA ARG A 311 -1.74 4.48 3.61
C ARG A 311 -1.98 3.90 4.99
N ALA A 312 -1.63 4.61 6.05
CA ALA A 312 -1.99 4.17 7.40
C ALA A 312 -3.52 4.17 7.53
N GLY A 313 -4.10 3.04 7.96
CA GLY A 313 -5.50 2.81 8.31
C GLY A 313 -6.58 2.99 7.22
N LEU A 314 -6.34 3.69 6.09
CA LEU A 314 -7.28 3.87 4.96
C LEU A 314 -6.75 3.28 3.65
N ASP A 315 -6.22 2.07 3.72
CA ASP A 315 -5.67 1.35 2.58
C ASP A 315 -6.72 0.59 1.75
N ALA A 316 -6.25 -0.25 0.83
CA ALA A 316 -7.11 -1.10 0.00
C ALA A 316 -7.92 -2.10 0.85
N GLY A 317 -7.34 -2.66 1.93
CA GLY A 317 -8.05 -3.59 2.81
C GLY A 317 -9.19 -2.91 3.54
N TRP A 318 -8.94 -1.71 4.09
CA TRP A 318 -9.98 -0.85 4.65
C TRP A 318 -11.09 -0.54 3.63
N ALA A 319 -10.73 -0.13 2.41
CA ALA A 319 -11.70 0.25 1.39
C ALA A 319 -12.61 -0.91 0.97
N ILE A 320 -12.07 -2.13 0.90
CA ILE A 320 -12.85 -3.35 0.62
C ILE A 320 -13.83 -3.64 1.76
N ARG A 321 -13.44 -3.46 3.03
CA ARG A 321 -14.35 -3.58 4.19
C ARG A 321 -15.45 -2.52 4.17
N ALA A 322 -15.12 -1.26 3.87
CA ALA A 322 -16.10 -0.19 3.74
C ALA A 322 -17.09 -0.45 2.58
N LEU A 323 -16.61 -0.98 1.45
CA LEU A 323 -17.47 -1.44 0.35
C LEU A 323 -18.39 -2.56 0.81
N ALA A 324 -17.89 -3.55 1.55
CA ALA A 324 -18.70 -4.66 2.04
C ALA A 324 -19.84 -4.19 2.96
N ALA A 325 -19.55 -3.19 3.81
CA ALA A 325 -20.54 -2.61 4.72
C ALA A 325 -21.63 -1.80 4.00
N GLY A 326 -21.27 -0.97 3.02
CA GLY A 326 -22.21 -0.05 2.34
C GLY A 326 -22.79 -0.53 1.02
N TYR A 327 -22.03 -1.32 0.25
CA TYR A 327 -22.31 -1.72 -1.15
C TYR A 327 -21.91 -3.19 -1.41
N PRO A 328 -22.51 -4.15 -0.70
CA PRO A 328 -22.03 -5.54 -0.68
C PRO A 328 -21.96 -6.18 -2.07
N GLU A 329 -22.89 -5.89 -2.96
CA GLU A 329 -22.90 -6.43 -4.33
C GLU A 329 -21.71 -5.93 -5.16
N ARG A 330 -21.26 -4.71 -4.89
CA ARG A 330 -20.07 -4.13 -5.54
C ARG A 330 -18.79 -4.67 -4.90
N ALA A 331 -18.77 -4.81 -3.57
CA ALA A 331 -17.61 -5.29 -2.82
C ALA A 331 -17.14 -6.69 -3.24
N VAL A 332 -18.09 -7.56 -3.61
CA VAL A 332 -17.86 -8.93 -4.09
C VAL A 332 -16.70 -9.02 -5.08
N LEU A 333 -16.61 -8.09 -6.02
CA LEU A 333 -15.57 -8.12 -7.05
C LEU A 333 -14.16 -8.00 -6.45
N TRP A 334 -13.94 -7.04 -5.55
CA TRP A 334 -12.65 -6.82 -4.92
C TRP A 334 -12.34 -7.90 -3.87
N ILE A 335 -13.36 -8.39 -3.15
CA ILE A 335 -13.20 -9.50 -2.21
C ILE A 335 -12.78 -10.76 -2.95
N ASP A 336 -13.47 -11.14 -4.04
CA ASP A 336 -13.11 -12.30 -4.86
C ASP A 336 -11.69 -12.12 -5.42
N ARG A 337 -11.33 -10.93 -5.92
CA ARG A 337 -9.97 -10.66 -6.41
C ARG A 337 -8.92 -10.82 -5.32
N ALA A 338 -9.16 -10.26 -4.14
CA ALA A 338 -8.22 -10.28 -3.04
C ALA A 338 -8.08 -11.67 -2.39
N LEU A 339 -9.18 -12.43 -2.22
CA LEU A 339 -9.19 -13.82 -1.74
C LEU A 339 -8.38 -14.77 -2.63
N TYR A 340 -8.29 -14.43 -3.91
CA TYR A 340 -7.58 -15.22 -4.91
C TYR A 340 -6.17 -14.69 -5.14
N GLY A 341 -5.84 -13.55 -4.54
CA GLY A 341 -4.54 -12.92 -4.58
C GLY A 341 -3.45 -13.77 -3.92
N SER A 342 -2.23 -13.72 -4.47
CA SER A 342 -1.04 -14.39 -3.94
C SER A 342 -0.52 -13.84 -2.61
N ARG A 343 -1.05 -12.69 -2.14
CA ARG A 343 -0.62 -12.03 -0.91
C ARG A 343 -1.54 -12.40 0.26
N SER A 344 -1.00 -13.11 1.24
CA SER A 344 -1.75 -13.59 2.43
C SER A 344 -2.46 -12.48 3.22
N TRP A 345 -1.82 -11.33 3.45
CA TRP A 345 -2.43 -10.21 4.16
C TRP A 345 -3.66 -9.63 3.42
N ARG A 346 -3.61 -9.53 2.08
CA ARG A 346 -4.79 -9.11 1.29
C ARG A 346 -5.93 -10.11 1.38
N ARG A 347 -5.62 -11.40 1.44
CA ARG A 347 -6.64 -12.44 1.67
C ARG A 347 -7.25 -12.31 3.05
N TYR A 348 -6.44 -12.02 4.07
CA TYR A 348 -6.94 -11.74 5.42
C TYR A 348 -7.92 -10.56 5.42
N ASP A 349 -7.58 -9.43 4.80
CA ASP A 349 -8.49 -8.28 4.68
C ASP A 349 -9.78 -8.62 3.92
N ALA A 350 -9.67 -9.46 2.88
CA ALA A 350 -10.81 -9.92 2.12
C ALA A 350 -11.71 -10.88 2.93
N VAL A 351 -11.13 -11.69 3.83
CA VAL A 351 -11.87 -12.51 4.80
C VAL A 351 -12.64 -11.64 5.78
N GLU A 352 -12.00 -10.61 6.36
CA GLU A 352 -12.68 -9.64 7.21
C GLU A 352 -13.85 -8.97 6.47
N ALA A 353 -13.61 -8.52 5.23
CA ALA A 353 -14.65 -7.91 4.40
C ALA A 353 -15.77 -8.90 4.05
N ALA A 354 -15.46 -10.17 3.76
CA ALA A 354 -16.45 -11.21 3.55
C ALA A 354 -17.31 -11.44 4.80
N GLY A 355 -16.71 -11.30 5.98
CA GLY A 355 -17.38 -11.30 7.28
C GLY A 355 -18.44 -10.20 7.42
N ALA A 356 -18.32 -9.08 6.72
CA ALA A 356 -19.30 -7.99 6.73
C ALA A 356 -20.43 -8.12 5.68
N LEU A 357 -20.30 -9.05 4.72
CA LEU A 357 -21.30 -9.22 3.64
C LEU A 357 -22.62 -9.83 4.15
N PRO A 358 -23.75 -9.61 3.45
CA PRO A 358 -24.96 -10.39 3.63
C PRO A 358 -24.69 -11.89 3.49
N GLU A 359 -25.45 -12.72 4.22
CA GLU A 359 -25.22 -14.18 4.32
C GLU A 359 -25.03 -14.88 2.97
N GLU A 360 -25.89 -14.58 1.99
CA GLU A 360 -25.85 -15.17 0.64
C GLU A 360 -24.52 -14.91 -0.09
N LEU A 361 -23.91 -13.76 0.17
CA LEU A 361 -22.63 -13.37 -0.41
C LEU A 361 -21.45 -13.80 0.48
N ALA A 362 -21.62 -13.85 1.79
CA ALA A 362 -20.58 -14.19 2.76
C ALA A 362 -20.22 -15.68 2.72
N ARG A 363 -21.22 -16.57 2.80
CA ARG A 363 -21.02 -18.04 2.89
C ARG A 363 -20.06 -18.59 1.83
N PRO A 364 -20.26 -18.39 0.52
CA PRO A 364 -19.37 -18.96 -0.49
C PRO A 364 -17.92 -18.44 -0.38
N ARG A 365 -17.72 -17.21 0.11
CA ARG A 365 -16.41 -16.57 0.23
C ARG A 365 -15.66 -17.03 1.47
N LEU A 366 -16.35 -17.17 2.60
CA LEU A 366 -15.77 -17.73 3.82
C LEU A 366 -15.41 -19.20 3.64
N LEU A 367 -16.23 -19.99 2.93
CA LEU A 367 -15.86 -21.36 2.56
C LEU A 367 -14.64 -21.40 1.65
N GLU A 368 -14.60 -20.52 0.64
CA GLU A 368 -13.46 -20.43 -0.26
C GLU A 368 -12.15 -20.06 0.48
N ALA A 369 -12.23 -19.12 1.42
CA ALA A 369 -11.09 -18.74 2.25
C ALA A 369 -10.64 -19.87 3.18
N ALA A 370 -11.59 -20.54 3.85
CA ALA A 370 -11.31 -21.66 4.74
C ALA A 370 -10.78 -22.90 4.00
N ALA A 371 -11.06 -23.02 2.70
CA ALA A 371 -10.52 -24.03 1.78
C ALA A 371 -9.15 -23.66 1.18
N GLY A 372 -8.62 -22.46 1.45
CA GLY A 372 -7.34 -21.99 0.92
C GLY A 372 -6.13 -22.52 1.69
N PRO A 373 -4.91 -22.33 1.16
CA PRO A 373 -3.69 -22.42 1.97
C PRO A 373 -3.49 -21.15 2.81
N GLY A 374 -2.72 -21.28 3.89
CA GLY A 374 -2.34 -20.18 4.76
C GLY A 374 -3.15 -20.18 6.06
N ARG A 375 -2.43 -20.26 7.18
CA ARG A 375 -3.00 -20.40 8.51
C ARG A 375 -3.95 -19.27 8.88
N TYR A 376 -3.49 -18.02 8.75
CA TYR A 376 -4.24 -16.86 9.25
C TYR A 376 -5.58 -16.62 8.55
N PRO A 377 -5.68 -16.60 7.19
CA PRO A 377 -6.97 -16.43 6.53
C PRO A 377 -7.94 -17.59 6.80
N VAL A 378 -7.44 -18.83 6.93
CA VAL A 378 -8.26 -20.01 7.20
C VAL A 378 -8.83 -19.96 8.62
N GLU A 379 -7.99 -19.79 9.64
CA GLU A 379 -8.42 -19.70 11.03
C GLU A 379 -9.43 -18.56 11.20
N ARG A 380 -9.16 -17.40 10.57
CA ARG A 380 -10.08 -16.27 10.66
C ARG A 380 -11.40 -16.49 9.91
N ALA A 381 -11.38 -17.13 8.75
CA ALA A 381 -12.61 -17.46 8.03
C ALA A 381 -13.48 -18.46 8.80
N GLN A 382 -12.86 -19.43 9.49
CA GLN A 382 -13.55 -20.38 10.36
C GLN A 382 -14.12 -19.68 11.61
N ALA A 383 -13.35 -18.78 12.23
CA ALA A 383 -13.82 -17.97 13.37
C ALA A 383 -15.03 -17.11 12.98
N LEU A 384 -14.94 -16.37 11.86
CA LEU A 384 -16.04 -15.56 11.34
C LEU A 384 -17.26 -16.41 10.98
N TRP A 385 -17.05 -17.62 10.42
CA TRP A 385 -18.15 -18.54 10.16
C TRP A 385 -18.87 -18.94 11.46
N MET A 386 -18.13 -19.32 12.48
CA MET A 386 -18.69 -19.68 13.79
C MET A 386 -19.38 -18.50 14.47
N GLU A 387 -18.75 -17.33 14.48
CA GLU A 387 -19.30 -16.08 15.05
C GLU A 387 -20.62 -15.69 14.39
N ARG A 388 -20.74 -15.86 13.07
CA ARG A 388 -21.90 -15.39 12.30
C ARG A 388 -23.03 -16.42 12.18
N PHE A 389 -22.70 -17.70 12.04
CA PHE A 389 -23.67 -18.75 11.74
C PHE A 389 -23.92 -19.69 12.92
N GLY A 390 -23.11 -19.60 13.99
CA GLY A 390 -23.26 -20.41 15.20
C GLY A 390 -22.99 -21.90 15.01
N GLU A 391 -22.36 -22.27 13.89
CA GLU A 391 -22.04 -23.65 13.51
C GLU A 391 -20.58 -23.76 13.08
N SER A 392 -20.00 -24.96 13.15
CA SER A 392 -18.65 -25.20 12.63
C SER A 392 -18.63 -25.00 11.11
N CYS A 393 -17.56 -24.39 10.58
CA CYS A 393 -17.40 -24.18 9.15
C CYS A 393 -17.37 -25.53 8.41
N PRO A 394 -18.33 -25.81 7.49
CA PRO A 394 -18.44 -27.10 6.81
C PRO A 394 -17.43 -27.19 5.66
N VAL A 395 -16.14 -27.14 6.00
CA VAL A 395 -15.06 -27.29 5.04
C VAL A 395 -14.90 -28.77 4.73
N ASP A 396 -15.15 -29.14 3.48
CA ASP A 396 -14.83 -30.49 2.99
C ASP A 396 -13.33 -30.79 3.26
N PRO A 397 -12.96 -31.98 3.77
CA PRO A 397 -11.57 -32.33 4.02
C PRO A 397 -10.65 -32.08 2.81
N LEU A 398 -11.16 -32.24 1.58
CA LEU A 398 -10.46 -32.01 0.31
C LEU A 398 -10.68 -30.62 -0.28
N ALA A 399 -11.39 -29.72 0.40
CA ALA A 399 -11.73 -28.40 -0.13
C ALA A 399 -10.48 -27.64 -0.62
N GLY A 400 -10.55 -27.10 -1.84
CA GLY A 400 -9.45 -26.33 -2.42
C GLY A 400 -8.27 -27.13 -2.95
N LEU A 401 -8.27 -28.46 -2.78
CA LEU A 401 -7.37 -29.39 -3.48
C LEU A 401 -7.89 -29.61 -4.91
N CYS A 402 -6.99 -29.72 -5.88
CA CYS A 402 -7.35 -30.09 -7.26
C CYS A 402 -7.64 -31.59 -7.34
N VAL A 403 -8.84 -32.01 -6.95
CA VAL A 403 -9.28 -33.41 -6.90
C VAL A 403 -9.26 -34.09 -8.27
N GLU A 404 -9.36 -33.33 -9.35
CA GLU A 404 -9.29 -33.82 -10.73
C GLU A 404 -7.91 -34.40 -11.09
N ILE A 405 -6.87 -34.03 -10.33
CA ILE A 405 -5.53 -34.60 -10.49
C ILE A 405 -5.50 -36.02 -9.95
N LEU A 406 -6.26 -36.34 -8.91
CA LEU A 406 -6.17 -37.63 -8.22
C LEU A 406 -6.55 -38.80 -9.13
N ALA A 407 -5.77 -39.90 -9.06
CA ALA A 407 -6.05 -41.13 -9.81
C ALA A 407 -6.95 -42.12 -9.05
N ALA A 408 -7.08 -41.92 -7.73
CA ALA A 408 -7.79 -42.81 -6.80
C ALA A 408 -8.41 -41.98 -5.66
N PRO A 409 -9.29 -42.55 -4.83
CA PRO A 409 -9.74 -41.92 -3.60
C PRO A 409 -8.54 -41.49 -2.72
N PRO A 410 -8.64 -40.36 -2.00
CA PRO A 410 -7.53 -39.81 -1.23
C PRO A 410 -7.09 -40.78 -0.13
N SER A 411 -5.78 -40.96 0.01
CA SER A 411 -5.18 -41.72 1.10
C SER A 411 -5.26 -40.98 2.43
N GLU A 412 -5.16 -41.72 3.54
CA GLU A 412 -5.04 -41.11 4.87
C GLU A 412 -3.77 -40.24 4.99
N LYS A 413 -2.69 -40.63 4.29
CA LYS A 413 -1.45 -39.83 4.23
C LYS A 413 -1.72 -38.47 3.59
N LEU A 414 -2.45 -38.42 2.48
CA LEU A 414 -2.81 -37.16 1.83
C LEU A 414 -3.56 -36.24 2.79
N LEU A 415 -4.56 -36.77 3.52
CA LEU A 415 -5.36 -35.97 4.46
C LEU A 415 -4.50 -35.43 5.61
N GLY A 416 -3.62 -36.26 6.18
CA GLY A 416 -2.69 -35.83 7.22
C GLY A 416 -1.73 -34.73 6.74
N ARG A 417 -1.18 -34.87 5.52
CA ARG A 417 -0.29 -33.87 4.91
C ARG A 417 -1.01 -32.57 4.56
N LEU A 418 -2.24 -32.65 4.05
CA LEU A 418 -3.07 -31.49 3.76
C LEU A 418 -3.39 -30.70 5.04
N SER A 419 -3.66 -31.38 6.15
CA SER A 419 -3.86 -30.74 7.45
C SER A 419 -2.61 -29.95 7.89
N VAL A 420 -1.41 -30.49 7.68
CA VAL A 420 -0.15 -29.77 7.96
C VAL A 420 0.00 -28.55 7.05
N LEU A 421 -0.32 -28.67 5.76
CA LEU A 421 -0.22 -27.56 4.81
C LEU A 421 -1.24 -26.43 5.08
N ARG A 422 -2.42 -26.75 5.64
CA ARG A 422 -3.45 -25.77 5.99
C ARG A 422 -3.16 -25.03 7.29
N SER A 423 -2.82 -25.76 8.34
CA SER A 423 -2.83 -25.23 9.71
C SER A 423 -1.50 -25.36 10.45
N GLY A 424 -0.51 -26.03 9.84
CA GLY A 424 0.83 -26.15 10.44
C GLY A 424 1.56 -24.81 10.49
N PRO A 425 2.50 -24.64 11.44
CA PRO A 425 3.40 -23.49 11.45
C PRO A 425 4.27 -23.49 10.18
N ASP A 426 4.79 -22.31 9.80
CA ASP A 426 5.52 -22.14 8.53
C ASP A 426 6.72 -23.09 8.39
N GLU A 427 7.42 -23.38 9.49
CA GLU A 427 8.50 -24.37 9.50
C GLU A 427 8.02 -25.78 9.14
N ALA A 428 6.93 -26.24 9.76
CA ALA A 428 6.37 -27.57 9.49
C ALA A 428 5.85 -27.67 8.06
N ARG A 429 5.24 -26.59 7.54
CA ARG A 429 4.85 -26.49 6.13
C ARG A 429 6.06 -26.59 5.21
N GLY A 430 7.16 -25.93 5.56
CA GLY A 430 8.40 -25.96 4.76
C GLY A 430 9.01 -27.34 4.68
N ARG A 431 9.14 -28.00 5.84
CA ARG A 431 9.60 -29.41 5.91
C ARG A 431 8.67 -30.35 5.15
N MET A 432 7.36 -30.11 5.20
CA MET A 432 6.40 -30.90 4.42
C MET A 432 6.61 -30.71 2.91
N LEU A 433 6.84 -29.49 2.44
CA LEU A 433 7.11 -29.22 1.03
C LEU A 433 8.43 -29.83 0.56
N GLU A 434 9.47 -29.80 1.38
CA GLU A 434 10.73 -30.51 1.13
C GLU A 434 10.51 -32.01 0.97
N ALA A 435 9.76 -32.62 1.90
CA ALA A 435 9.44 -34.04 1.84
C ALA A 435 8.63 -34.41 0.59
N LEU A 436 7.61 -33.62 0.25
CA LEU A 436 6.80 -33.80 -0.97
C LEU A 436 7.67 -33.67 -2.23
N LEU A 437 8.64 -32.76 -2.26
CA LEU A 437 9.58 -32.64 -3.37
C LEU A 437 10.59 -33.79 -3.40
N ALA A 438 11.02 -34.33 -2.27
CA ALA A 438 11.90 -35.49 -2.23
C ALA A 438 11.19 -36.77 -2.73
N GLU A 439 9.88 -36.88 -2.48
CA GLU A 439 9.03 -37.98 -2.96
C GLU A 439 8.58 -37.82 -4.41
N ALA A 440 8.70 -36.62 -4.98
CA ALA A 440 8.32 -36.36 -6.35
C ALA A 440 9.20 -37.15 -7.34
N PRO A 441 8.64 -37.65 -8.45
CA PRO A 441 9.38 -38.38 -9.46
C PRO A 441 10.57 -37.57 -9.99
N VAL A 442 11.72 -38.22 -10.12
CA VAL A 442 13.01 -37.56 -10.42
C VAL A 442 13.03 -36.94 -11.81
N GLU A 443 12.32 -37.50 -12.79
CA GLU A 443 12.11 -36.93 -14.13
C GLU A 443 10.99 -37.71 -14.84
N ALA A 444 9.86 -37.08 -15.15
CA ALA A 444 8.94 -37.62 -16.15
C ALA A 444 9.49 -37.20 -17.51
N LEU A 445 10.16 -38.13 -18.20
CA LEU A 445 10.66 -37.97 -19.56
C LEU A 445 9.62 -37.25 -20.44
N VAL A 446 9.81 -35.94 -20.64
CA VAL A 446 9.29 -35.25 -21.81
C VAL A 446 10.11 -35.82 -22.96
N GLU A 447 9.64 -36.93 -23.53
CA GLU A 447 10.22 -37.49 -24.73
C GLU A 447 10.31 -36.36 -25.76
N ARG A 448 11.55 -36.00 -26.11
CA ARG A 448 11.87 -35.04 -27.18
C ARG A 448 11.35 -35.59 -28.50
N SER A 449 10.08 -35.35 -28.78
CA SER A 449 9.54 -35.46 -30.12
C SER A 449 10.04 -34.26 -30.93
N GLY A 450 11.22 -34.37 -31.54
CA GLY A 450 11.68 -33.42 -32.56
C GLY A 450 13.19 -33.29 -32.77
N ALA A 451 13.65 -33.79 -33.94
CA ALA A 451 14.95 -33.61 -34.62
C ALA A 451 16.10 -34.54 -34.17
N ASN A 452 16.63 -35.49 -34.95
CA ASN A 452 16.62 -35.75 -36.40
C ASN A 452 16.72 -37.26 -36.65
N GLY A 453 15.80 -37.83 -37.43
CA GLY A 453 15.88 -39.23 -37.87
C GLY A 453 14.94 -39.48 -39.04
N VAL A 454 15.41 -39.22 -40.26
CA VAL A 454 14.74 -39.64 -41.50
C VAL A 454 14.86 -41.17 -41.58
N GLY A 455 13.78 -41.87 -41.27
CA GLY A 455 13.71 -43.33 -41.31
C GLY A 455 12.28 -43.83 -41.36
N SER A 456 11.82 -44.10 -42.58
CA SER A 456 10.55 -44.74 -42.96
C SER A 456 10.22 -46.00 -42.14
N GLY A 457 8.97 -46.12 -41.64
CA GLY A 457 8.42 -47.41 -41.19
C GLY A 457 7.13 -47.34 -40.38
N ALA A 458 6.00 -47.36 -41.07
CA ALA A 458 4.66 -47.87 -40.72
C ALA A 458 4.18 -48.00 -39.25
N SER A 459 2.98 -47.43 -39.01
CA SER A 459 1.89 -48.00 -38.18
C SER A 459 2.10 -48.11 -36.66
N GLY A 460 1.72 -47.05 -35.95
CA GLY A 460 1.49 -47.06 -34.50
C GLY A 460 0.78 -45.80 -34.03
N ALA A 461 -0.49 -45.62 -34.37
CA ALA A 461 -1.32 -44.54 -33.86
C ALA A 461 -1.96 -44.97 -32.53
N ASN A 462 -1.44 -44.48 -31.39
CA ASN A 462 -2.17 -43.98 -30.20
C ASN A 462 -1.41 -43.97 -28.87
N ASP A 463 -0.14 -44.38 -28.79
CA ASP A 463 0.58 -44.34 -27.51
C ASP A 463 1.26 -42.98 -27.26
N ALA A 464 0.44 -41.95 -27.10
CA ALA A 464 0.80 -40.74 -26.34
C ALA A 464 0.52 -40.93 -24.83
N ASN A 465 0.55 -42.18 -24.35
CA ASN A 465 0.52 -42.50 -22.93
C ASN A 465 1.90 -42.24 -22.35
N GLY A 466 2.22 -40.97 -22.12
CA GLY A 466 3.24 -40.61 -21.14
C GLY A 466 2.95 -41.36 -19.85
N GLY A 467 3.98 -42.00 -19.28
CA GLY A 467 3.85 -42.92 -18.15
C GLY A 467 2.86 -42.40 -17.12
N SER A 468 1.75 -43.13 -16.93
CA SER A 468 0.72 -42.73 -16.00
C SER A 468 1.35 -42.57 -14.63
N LEU A 469 1.35 -41.35 -14.10
CA LEU A 469 1.74 -41.10 -12.71
C LEU A 469 0.93 -42.02 -11.81
N ASP A 470 1.62 -42.68 -10.87
CA ASP A 470 0.96 -43.48 -9.86
C ASP A 470 0.12 -42.61 -8.92
N ALA A 471 -0.74 -43.25 -8.11
CA ALA A 471 -1.65 -42.54 -7.24
C ALA A 471 -0.91 -41.63 -6.23
N GLU A 472 0.20 -42.09 -5.66
CA GLU A 472 0.99 -41.34 -4.66
C GLU A 472 1.65 -40.10 -5.26
N ALA A 473 2.20 -40.18 -6.48
CA ALA A 473 2.74 -39.03 -7.20
C ALA A 473 1.65 -38.00 -7.53
N ARG A 474 0.43 -38.44 -7.87
CA ARG A 474 -0.70 -37.54 -8.12
C ARG A 474 -1.19 -36.86 -6.84
N GLU A 475 -1.20 -37.57 -5.72
CA GLU A 475 -1.47 -37.00 -4.40
C GLU A 475 -0.44 -35.93 -4.02
N THR A 476 0.86 -36.25 -4.19
CA THR A 476 1.96 -35.30 -3.97
C THR A 476 1.82 -34.06 -4.84
N LEU A 477 1.53 -34.22 -6.13
CA LEU A 477 1.28 -33.11 -7.03
C LEU A 477 0.10 -32.24 -6.56
N ALA A 478 -1.01 -32.85 -6.16
CA ALA A 478 -2.19 -32.12 -5.70
C ALA A 478 -1.87 -31.26 -4.47
N LEU A 479 -1.08 -31.78 -3.52
CA LEU A 479 -0.63 -31.05 -2.33
C LEU A 479 0.34 -29.89 -2.68
N LEU A 480 1.25 -30.10 -3.63
CA LEU A 480 2.16 -29.05 -4.10
C LEU A 480 1.37 -27.92 -4.80
N VAL A 481 0.44 -28.26 -5.70
CA VAL A 481 -0.44 -27.28 -6.37
C VAL A 481 -1.33 -26.55 -5.36
N PHE A 482 -1.84 -27.24 -4.33
CA PHE A 482 -2.60 -26.63 -3.25
C PHE A 482 -1.79 -25.54 -2.53
N ASN A 483 -0.54 -25.82 -2.15
CA ASN A 483 0.31 -24.83 -1.48
C ASN A 483 0.66 -23.65 -2.39
N LEU A 484 0.82 -23.90 -3.69
CA LEU A 484 1.11 -22.88 -4.70
C LEU A 484 -0.03 -21.88 -4.97
N ARG A 485 -1.22 -22.09 -4.37
CA ARG A 485 -2.24 -21.03 -4.27
C ARG A 485 -1.80 -19.86 -3.38
N ASP A 486 -0.71 -20.00 -2.62
CA ASP A 486 -0.15 -18.96 -1.74
C ASP A 486 1.39 -18.94 -1.77
N PRO A 487 1.98 -18.42 -2.86
CA PRO A 487 3.42 -18.42 -3.03
C PRO A 487 4.12 -17.46 -2.06
N ALA A 488 3.44 -16.44 -1.54
CA ALA A 488 3.98 -15.51 -0.55
C ALA A 488 4.24 -16.15 0.82
N VAL A 489 3.51 -17.22 1.15
CA VAL A 489 3.71 -18.01 2.39
C VAL A 489 4.36 -19.34 2.08
N SER A 490 5.00 -19.49 0.91
CA SER A 490 5.96 -20.58 0.75
C SER A 490 7.16 -20.24 1.65
N PRO A 491 7.41 -21.05 2.70
CA PRO A 491 8.49 -20.77 3.63
C PRO A 491 9.80 -20.69 2.84
N ARG A 492 10.59 -19.66 3.14
CA ARG A 492 11.88 -19.42 2.47
C ARG A 492 12.92 -20.39 3.01
N VAL A 493 12.76 -21.66 2.66
CA VAL A 493 13.74 -22.69 2.96
C VAL A 493 14.71 -22.78 1.77
N PRO A 494 16.03 -22.82 2.00
CA PRO A 494 17.03 -22.75 0.92
C PRO A 494 16.88 -23.78 -0.20
N GLU A 495 16.25 -24.93 0.09
CA GLU A 495 16.08 -26.05 -0.84
C GLU A 495 14.85 -25.91 -1.75
N LEU A 496 13.94 -24.98 -1.45
CA LEU A 496 12.72 -24.76 -2.23
C LEU A 496 12.93 -23.73 -3.35
N PRO A 497 12.24 -23.87 -4.50
CA PRO A 497 12.26 -22.85 -5.54
C PRO A 497 11.85 -21.47 -5.02
N VAL A 498 12.65 -20.45 -5.36
CA VAL A 498 12.48 -19.07 -4.88
C VAL A 498 11.45 -18.26 -5.69
N SER A 499 10.96 -18.79 -6.80
CA SER A 499 10.00 -18.11 -7.68
C SER A 499 8.92 -19.06 -8.21
N GLU A 500 7.75 -18.50 -8.52
CA GLU A 500 6.64 -19.22 -9.13
C GLU A 500 7.03 -19.87 -10.47
N GLU A 501 7.86 -19.19 -11.27
CA GLU A 501 8.38 -19.73 -12.54
C GLU A 501 9.27 -20.96 -12.31
N ALA A 502 10.14 -20.92 -11.29
CA ALA A 502 10.96 -22.06 -10.93
C ALA A 502 10.13 -23.23 -10.40
N TRP A 503 9.07 -22.95 -9.62
CA TRP A 503 8.08 -23.95 -9.21
C TRP A 503 7.35 -24.57 -10.40
N ALA A 504 6.84 -23.76 -11.33
CA ALA A 504 6.14 -24.25 -12.52
C ALA A 504 7.03 -25.13 -13.40
N GLU A 505 8.27 -24.69 -13.63
CA GLU A 505 9.27 -25.44 -14.40
C GLU A 505 9.61 -26.78 -13.73
N LEU A 506 9.84 -26.78 -12.41
CA LEU A 506 10.12 -27.99 -11.63
C LEU A 506 8.95 -28.99 -11.72
N LEU A 507 7.72 -28.52 -11.46
CA LEU A 507 6.55 -29.38 -11.48
C LEU A 507 6.26 -29.95 -12.87
N LEU A 508 6.41 -29.17 -13.93
CA LEU A 508 6.24 -29.67 -15.30
C LEU A 508 7.29 -30.70 -15.68
N ARG A 509 8.55 -30.54 -15.26
CA ARG A 509 9.60 -31.54 -15.51
C ARG A 509 9.37 -32.85 -14.77
N ARG A 510 8.83 -32.79 -13.55
CA ARG A 510 8.62 -33.98 -12.72
C ARG A 510 7.30 -34.69 -13.01
N PHE A 511 6.22 -33.94 -13.25
CA PHE A 511 4.86 -34.49 -13.35
C PHE A 511 4.19 -34.31 -14.71
N GLY A 512 4.83 -33.62 -15.67
CA GLY A 512 4.34 -33.48 -17.03
C GLY A 512 2.94 -32.86 -17.13
N ALA A 513 2.05 -33.49 -17.90
CA ALA A 513 0.71 -32.97 -18.19
C ALA A 513 -0.19 -32.80 -16.97
N ALA A 514 -0.06 -33.65 -15.96
CA ALA A 514 -0.86 -33.52 -14.74
C ALA A 514 -0.52 -32.23 -13.98
N ALA A 515 0.77 -31.85 -13.91
CA ALA A 515 1.17 -30.58 -13.32
C ALA A 515 0.65 -29.40 -14.13
N PHE A 516 0.70 -29.48 -15.46
CA PHE A 516 0.15 -28.44 -16.31
C PHE A 516 -1.34 -28.20 -16.01
N GLU A 517 -2.17 -29.25 -15.95
CA GLU A 517 -3.60 -29.09 -15.68
C GLU A 517 -3.87 -28.52 -14.28
N GLY A 518 -3.10 -28.94 -13.27
CA GLY A 518 -3.20 -28.36 -11.92
C GLY A 518 -2.88 -26.86 -11.89
N LEU A 519 -1.76 -26.46 -12.52
CA LEU A 519 -1.37 -25.05 -12.60
C LEU A 519 -2.31 -24.24 -13.51
N ALA A 520 -2.83 -24.83 -14.59
CA ALA A 520 -3.80 -24.20 -15.48
C ALA A 520 -5.14 -23.98 -14.76
N ALA A 521 -5.54 -24.86 -13.84
CA ALA A 521 -6.69 -24.64 -12.98
C ALA A 521 -6.47 -23.42 -12.06
N LEU A 522 -5.27 -23.24 -11.49
CA LEU A 522 -4.91 -22.03 -10.73
C LEU A 522 -4.97 -20.77 -11.61
N ALA A 523 -4.41 -20.85 -12.82
CA ALA A 523 -4.42 -19.75 -13.77
C ALA A 523 -5.84 -19.34 -14.18
N LEU A 524 -6.70 -20.31 -14.52
CA LEU A 524 -8.10 -20.08 -14.86
C LEU A 524 -8.87 -19.43 -13.72
N ARG A 525 -8.59 -19.88 -12.51
CA ARG A 525 -9.21 -19.40 -11.30
C ARG A 525 -8.89 -17.91 -11.05
N GLY A 526 -7.60 -17.52 -11.12
CA GLY A 526 -7.18 -16.11 -11.00
C GLY A 526 -7.69 -15.24 -12.16
N ALA A 527 -7.70 -15.78 -13.37
CA ALA A 527 -8.22 -15.12 -14.56
C ALA A 527 -9.71 -14.70 -14.44
N ARG A 528 -10.55 -15.55 -13.85
CA ARG A 528 -11.99 -15.27 -13.68
C ARG A 528 -12.30 -14.10 -12.76
N VAL A 529 -11.41 -13.80 -11.83
CA VAL A 529 -11.57 -12.74 -10.82
C VAL A 529 -10.74 -11.49 -11.15
N GLY A 530 -10.01 -11.49 -12.27
CA GLY A 530 -9.20 -10.33 -12.69
C GLY A 530 -8.00 -10.07 -11.76
N ALA A 531 -7.39 -11.11 -11.19
CA ALA A 531 -6.13 -10.97 -10.47
C ALA A 531 -4.99 -10.68 -11.47
N ASP A 532 -4.20 -9.64 -11.23
CA ASP A 532 -3.29 -9.10 -12.26
C ASP A 532 -2.05 -9.97 -12.51
N HIS A 533 -1.59 -10.80 -11.57
CA HIS A 533 -0.28 -11.47 -11.69
C HIS A 533 -0.14 -12.72 -10.82
N GLU A 534 -0.41 -13.91 -11.37
CA GLU A 534 -0.12 -15.18 -10.68
C GLU A 534 0.27 -16.25 -11.70
N TRP A 535 -0.60 -17.23 -11.96
CA TRP A 535 -0.19 -18.43 -12.68
C TRP A 535 -0.29 -18.34 -14.20
N LEU A 536 -1.17 -17.49 -14.74
CA LEU A 536 -1.34 -17.39 -16.20
C LEU A 536 -0.10 -16.79 -16.89
N GLU A 537 0.49 -15.75 -16.29
CA GLU A 537 1.73 -15.16 -16.81
C GLU A 537 2.91 -16.11 -16.64
N VAL A 538 3.05 -16.72 -15.47
CA VAL A 538 4.09 -17.70 -15.18
C VAL A 538 4.08 -18.82 -16.21
N LEU A 539 2.92 -19.45 -16.43
CA LEU A 539 2.77 -20.55 -17.39
C LEU A 539 3.05 -20.11 -18.83
N ALA A 540 2.55 -18.94 -19.26
CA ALA A 540 2.83 -18.43 -20.59
C ALA A 540 4.32 -18.10 -20.80
N GLY A 541 5.00 -17.63 -19.74
CA GLY A 541 6.43 -17.35 -19.75
C GLY A 541 7.29 -18.57 -20.05
N LEU A 542 6.82 -19.77 -19.68
CA LEU A 542 7.50 -21.04 -19.95
C LEU A 542 7.54 -21.44 -21.43
N ASP A 543 6.72 -20.81 -22.29
CA ASP A 543 6.80 -21.02 -23.74
C ASP A 543 8.18 -20.60 -24.28
N ARG A 544 8.77 -19.53 -23.71
CA ARG A 544 10.12 -19.08 -24.07
C ARG A 544 11.21 -20.10 -23.75
N LYS A 545 10.94 -21.01 -22.79
CA LYS A 545 11.81 -22.12 -22.41
C LYS A 545 11.52 -23.40 -23.21
N GLY A 546 10.55 -23.37 -24.13
CA GLY A 546 10.16 -24.52 -24.94
C GLY A 546 9.47 -25.64 -24.16
N LEU A 547 8.91 -25.34 -22.97
CA LEU A 547 8.31 -26.34 -22.09
C LEU A 547 6.83 -26.63 -22.39
N LEU A 548 6.20 -25.83 -23.26
CA LEU A 548 4.78 -25.99 -23.61
C LEU A 548 4.61 -26.74 -24.93
N CYS A 549 3.78 -27.79 -24.93
CA CYS A 549 3.28 -28.39 -26.16
C CYS A 549 2.09 -27.59 -26.72
N GLU A 550 1.68 -27.86 -27.95
CA GLU A 550 0.60 -27.06 -28.59
C GLU A 550 -0.74 -27.18 -27.85
N ALA A 551 -1.06 -28.34 -27.27
CA ALA A 551 -2.26 -28.51 -26.47
C ALA A 551 -2.25 -27.60 -25.23
N PHE A 552 -1.10 -27.45 -24.55
CA PHE A 552 -0.95 -26.54 -23.41
C PHE A 552 -1.08 -25.08 -23.84
N ARG A 553 -0.49 -24.71 -24.99
CA ARG A 553 -0.66 -23.35 -25.54
C ARG A 553 -2.12 -23.04 -25.82
N GLU A 554 -2.85 -23.95 -26.46
CA GLU A 554 -4.27 -23.79 -26.74
C GLU A 554 -5.07 -23.61 -25.45
N ARG A 555 -4.80 -24.43 -24.44
CA ARG A 555 -5.48 -24.33 -23.14
C ARG A 555 -5.26 -22.97 -22.47
N LEU A 556 -4.04 -22.46 -22.44
CA LEU A 556 -3.73 -21.13 -21.89
C LEU A 556 -4.32 -20.00 -22.74
N ARG A 557 -4.33 -20.12 -24.08
CA ARG A 557 -5.00 -19.16 -24.97
C ARG A 557 -6.50 -19.08 -24.68
N GLN A 558 -7.15 -20.21 -24.45
CA GLN A 558 -8.56 -20.26 -24.08
C GLN A 558 -8.81 -19.63 -22.70
N ILE A 559 -7.96 -19.90 -21.70
CA ILE A 559 -8.05 -19.25 -20.38
C ILE A 559 -7.92 -17.72 -20.51
N ALA A 560 -6.92 -17.23 -21.25
CA ALA A 560 -6.71 -15.80 -21.46
C ALA A 560 -7.88 -15.16 -22.23
N ARG A 561 -8.45 -15.86 -23.21
CA ARG A 561 -9.66 -15.42 -23.93
C ARG A 561 -10.86 -15.32 -22.98
N GLU A 562 -11.14 -16.36 -22.19
CA GLU A 562 -12.21 -16.34 -21.18
C GLU A 562 -12.03 -15.18 -20.20
N ALA A 563 -10.80 -14.96 -19.72
CA ALA A 563 -10.46 -13.86 -18.84
C ALA A 563 -10.78 -12.49 -19.48
N LEU A 564 -10.27 -12.24 -20.69
CA LEU A 564 -10.50 -10.97 -21.40
C LEU A 564 -11.95 -10.77 -21.79
N THR A 565 -12.69 -11.85 -22.04
CA THR A 565 -14.13 -11.81 -22.38
C THR A 565 -15.04 -11.63 -21.18
N SER A 566 -14.55 -11.94 -19.98
CA SER A 566 -15.29 -11.80 -18.75
C SER A 566 -15.71 -10.35 -18.50
N PRO A 567 -16.97 -10.10 -18.08
CA PRO A 567 -17.39 -8.78 -17.61
C PRO A 567 -16.64 -8.35 -16.33
N ARG A 568 -15.94 -9.28 -15.66
CA ARG A 568 -15.12 -9.02 -14.47
C ARG A 568 -13.68 -8.60 -14.81
N TYR A 569 -13.30 -8.55 -16.09
CA TYR A 569 -11.97 -8.13 -16.49
C TYR A 569 -11.72 -6.66 -16.18
N GLN A 570 -10.75 -6.38 -15.31
CA GLN A 570 -10.38 -5.03 -14.87
C GLN A 570 -8.99 -4.62 -15.35
N GLU A 571 -8.70 -4.84 -16.64
CA GLU A 571 -7.45 -4.35 -17.27
C GLU A 571 -6.16 -5.06 -16.79
N GLY A 572 -6.27 -6.20 -16.12
CA GLY A 572 -5.11 -6.99 -15.68
C GLY A 572 -4.20 -7.42 -16.83
N THR A 573 -2.88 -7.34 -16.61
CA THR A 573 -1.89 -7.64 -17.65
C THR A 573 -1.79 -9.12 -17.97
N GLY A 574 -2.15 -10.01 -17.05
CA GLY A 574 -1.94 -11.45 -17.18
C GLY A 574 -2.47 -12.09 -18.46
N PRO A 575 -3.76 -11.92 -18.79
CA PRO A 575 -4.30 -12.42 -20.05
C PRO A 575 -3.63 -11.82 -21.29
N LEU A 576 -3.29 -10.53 -21.26
CA LEU A 576 -2.64 -9.84 -22.38
C LEU A 576 -1.21 -10.36 -22.58
N PHE A 577 -0.45 -10.52 -21.50
CA PHE A 577 0.89 -11.11 -21.51
C PHE A 577 0.84 -12.54 -22.05
N ALA A 578 -0.10 -13.37 -21.58
CA ALA A 578 -0.23 -14.74 -22.06
C ALA A 578 -0.51 -14.82 -23.57
N LEU A 579 -1.43 -14.01 -24.07
CA LEU A 579 -1.69 -13.91 -25.52
C LEU A 579 -0.50 -13.33 -26.29
N SER A 580 0.29 -12.44 -25.67
CA SER A 580 1.53 -11.93 -26.25
C SER A 580 2.59 -13.02 -26.40
N CYS A 581 2.64 -14.04 -25.53
CA CYS A 581 3.55 -15.17 -25.69
C CYS A 581 3.02 -16.15 -26.74
N LEU A 582 1.76 -16.58 -26.56
CA LEU A 582 1.17 -17.74 -27.23
C LEU A 582 0.48 -17.43 -28.57
N GLY A 583 0.19 -16.15 -28.83
CA GLY A 583 -0.62 -15.69 -29.95
C GLY A 583 -2.09 -15.50 -29.58
N ALA A 584 -2.72 -14.45 -30.12
CA ALA A 584 -4.12 -14.14 -29.86
C ALA A 584 -5.07 -14.72 -30.93
N PRO A 585 -6.24 -15.25 -30.52
CA PRO A 585 -7.35 -15.56 -31.42
C PRO A 585 -7.83 -14.35 -32.24
N ALA A 586 -8.29 -14.57 -33.46
CA ALA A 586 -8.72 -13.51 -34.38
C ALA A 586 -9.93 -12.71 -33.88
N ASP A 587 -10.83 -13.35 -33.13
CA ASP A 587 -12.03 -12.71 -32.56
C ASP A 587 -11.71 -11.71 -31.44
N LEU A 588 -10.49 -11.71 -30.90
CA LEU A 588 -10.04 -10.73 -29.90
C LEU A 588 -9.43 -9.47 -30.52
N ALA A 589 -9.28 -9.39 -31.85
CA ALA A 589 -8.56 -8.31 -32.52
C ALA A 589 -9.10 -6.91 -32.16
N ASP A 590 -10.42 -6.72 -32.14
CA ASP A 590 -11.03 -5.43 -31.83
C ASP A 590 -10.83 -5.01 -30.36
N ARG A 591 -10.94 -5.97 -29.43
CA ARG A 591 -10.73 -5.71 -28.00
C ARG A 591 -9.26 -5.42 -27.70
N LEU A 592 -8.34 -6.14 -28.33
CA LEU A 592 -6.90 -5.88 -28.20
C LEU A 592 -6.52 -4.54 -28.84
N TRP A 593 -7.14 -4.17 -29.97
CA TRP A 593 -6.95 -2.85 -30.57
C TRP A 593 -7.38 -1.74 -29.62
N HIS A 594 -8.59 -1.82 -29.07
CA HIS A 594 -9.10 -0.83 -28.12
C HIS A 594 -8.17 -0.68 -26.90
N ALA A 595 -7.69 -1.80 -26.33
CA ALA A 595 -6.77 -1.80 -25.21
C ALA A 595 -5.38 -1.24 -25.55
N ALA A 596 -4.84 -1.55 -26.74
CA ALA A 596 -3.52 -1.12 -27.16
C ALA A 596 -3.48 0.35 -27.64
N VAL A 597 -4.54 0.80 -28.33
CA VAL A 597 -4.51 2.03 -29.15
C VAL A 597 -5.47 3.12 -28.62
N GLU A 598 -6.72 2.79 -28.32
CA GLU A 598 -7.78 3.80 -28.08
C GLU A 598 -7.86 4.27 -26.62
N ARG A 599 -7.77 3.36 -25.65
CA ARG A 599 -8.09 3.60 -24.23
C ARG A 599 -7.21 4.66 -23.53
N THR A 600 -5.99 4.90 -24.02
CA THR A 600 -5.09 5.89 -23.38
C THR A 600 -5.35 7.32 -23.84
N ALA A 601 -5.97 7.52 -25.01
CA ALA A 601 -6.26 8.85 -25.54
C ALA A 601 -7.38 9.53 -24.74
N GLU A 602 -8.40 8.77 -24.33
CA GLU A 602 -9.54 9.24 -23.53
C GLU A 602 -9.18 9.67 -22.09
N ARG A 603 -8.05 9.17 -21.55
CA ARG A 603 -7.60 9.50 -20.18
C ARG A 603 -6.48 10.53 -20.12
N ALA A 604 -5.73 10.76 -21.20
CA ALA A 604 -4.77 11.86 -21.28
C ALA A 604 -5.46 13.24 -21.13
N SER A 605 -6.74 13.34 -21.53
CA SER A 605 -7.59 14.51 -21.26
C SER A 605 -8.05 14.65 -19.80
N CYS A 606 -7.84 13.64 -18.95
CA CYS A 606 -8.22 13.64 -17.54
C CYS A 606 -7.03 13.83 -16.59
N GLU A 607 -5.79 13.90 -17.11
CA GLU A 607 -4.58 14.12 -16.30
C GLU A 607 -4.57 15.49 -15.60
N ASP A 608 -5.41 16.43 -16.04
CA ASP A 608 -5.61 17.75 -15.41
C ASP A 608 -6.39 17.70 -14.06
N GLU A 609 -7.02 16.56 -13.70
CA GLU A 609 -7.83 16.43 -12.48
C GLU A 609 -7.18 15.63 -11.33
N GLY A 610 -5.86 15.40 -11.34
CA GLY A 610 -5.17 14.79 -10.20
C GLY A 610 -5.57 13.34 -9.87
N ARG A 611 -6.24 12.62 -10.80
CA ARG A 611 -6.63 11.22 -10.62
C ARG A 611 -5.45 10.27 -10.85
N SER A 612 -4.59 10.15 -9.84
CA SER A 612 -3.47 9.21 -9.80
C SER A 612 -3.88 7.79 -9.39
N SER A 613 -4.91 7.21 -10.01
CA SER A 613 -5.30 5.80 -9.77
C SER A 613 -4.82 4.91 -10.91
N SER A 614 -3.85 4.03 -10.62
CA SER A 614 -3.31 3.00 -11.52
C SER A 614 -2.49 3.47 -12.74
N ALA A 615 -1.77 4.59 -12.63
CA ALA A 615 -0.90 5.08 -13.71
C ALA A 615 0.27 4.13 -14.08
N CYS A 616 0.63 3.17 -13.21
CA CYS A 616 1.75 2.24 -13.47
C CYS A 616 1.36 0.93 -14.16
N ALA A 617 0.13 0.43 -14.02
CA ALA A 617 -0.29 -0.83 -14.67
C ALA A 617 -0.73 -0.60 -16.13
N LEU A 618 -1.28 0.59 -16.44
CA LEU A 618 -1.85 0.92 -17.74
C LEU A 618 -0.85 0.96 -18.92
N PRO A 619 0.39 1.47 -18.77
CA PRO A 619 1.37 1.44 -19.86
C PRO A 619 1.75 0.01 -20.26
N TYR A 620 1.87 -0.89 -19.29
CA TYR A 620 2.19 -2.30 -19.54
C TYR A 620 1.01 -3.05 -20.18
N GLY A 621 -0.23 -2.77 -19.77
CA GLY A 621 -1.42 -3.34 -20.40
C GLY A 621 -1.50 -2.99 -21.90
N ALA A 622 -1.35 -1.72 -22.25
CA ALA A 622 -1.35 -1.29 -23.65
C ALA A 622 -0.18 -1.90 -24.45
N TYR A 623 1.00 -2.05 -23.83
CA TYR A 623 2.14 -2.72 -24.41
C TYR A 623 1.84 -4.19 -24.74
N TRP A 624 1.40 -4.98 -23.76
CA TRP A 624 1.09 -6.41 -23.95
C TRP A 624 -0.08 -6.64 -24.90
N ALA A 625 -1.10 -5.78 -24.89
CA ALA A 625 -2.19 -5.83 -25.86
C ALA A 625 -1.66 -5.64 -27.29
N GLY A 626 -0.71 -4.71 -27.49
CA GLY A 626 -0.07 -4.49 -28.78
C GLY A 626 0.74 -5.70 -29.26
N GLU A 627 1.55 -6.29 -28.37
CA GLU A 627 2.32 -7.52 -28.67
C GLU A 627 1.40 -8.71 -29.01
N ALA A 628 0.30 -8.88 -28.26
CA ALA A 628 -0.72 -9.90 -28.54
C ALA A 628 -1.40 -9.67 -29.89
N LEU A 629 -1.80 -8.42 -30.18
CA LEU A 629 -2.43 -8.03 -31.44
C LEU A 629 -1.50 -8.25 -32.64
N ALA A 630 -0.20 -7.97 -32.48
CA ALA A 630 0.78 -8.23 -33.51
C ALA A 630 0.89 -9.71 -33.89
N LYS A 631 0.60 -10.63 -32.96
CA LYS A 631 0.62 -12.08 -33.20
C LYS A 631 -0.70 -12.68 -33.69
N VAL A 632 -1.77 -11.91 -33.82
CA VAL A 632 -3.07 -12.40 -34.31
C VAL A 632 -2.95 -12.92 -35.75
N LYS A 633 -3.25 -14.21 -35.96
CA LYS A 633 -3.32 -14.83 -37.29
C LYS A 633 -4.75 -14.71 -37.84
N GLY A 634 -4.90 -14.53 -39.15
CA GLY A 634 -6.22 -14.57 -39.80
C GLY A 634 -7.12 -13.34 -39.64
N ALA A 635 -6.55 -12.16 -39.35
CA ALA A 635 -7.29 -10.89 -39.24
C ALA A 635 -6.91 -9.92 -40.38
N PRO A 636 -7.45 -10.10 -41.62
CA PRO A 636 -7.10 -9.25 -42.76
C PRO A 636 -7.55 -7.79 -42.60
N GLY A 637 -8.64 -7.54 -41.87
CA GLY A 637 -9.11 -6.18 -41.57
C GLY A 637 -8.14 -5.36 -40.72
N LEU A 638 -7.22 -6.01 -40.00
CA LEU A 638 -6.26 -5.33 -39.13
C LEU A 638 -5.23 -4.50 -39.93
N GLU A 639 -4.83 -4.96 -41.12
CA GLU A 639 -3.89 -4.20 -41.96
C GLU A 639 -4.54 -2.93 -42.51
N ALA A 640 -5.80 -3.02 -42.95
CA ALA A 640 -6.58 -1.87 -43.37
C ALA A 640 -6.76 -0.88 -42.21
N ARG A 641 -7.03 -1.37 -40.99
CA ARG A 641 -7.16 -0.54 -39.79
C ARG A 641 -5.85 0.14 -39.39
N ILE A 642 -4.72 -0.56 -39.46
CA ILE A 642 -3.37 0.03 -39.25
C ILE A 642 -3.13 1.19 -40.22
N ALA A 643 -3.50 1.02 -41.49
CA ALA A 643 -3.37 2.06 -42.50
C ALA A 643 -4.27 3.26 -42.20
N GLU A 644 -5.58 3.01 -42.02
CA GLU A 644 -6.58 4.06 -41.83
C GLU A 644 -6.35 4.87 -40.54
N GLU A 645 -6.23 4.19 -39.41
CA GLU A 645 -6.04 4.85 -38.11
C GLU A 645 -4.64 5.43 -37.97
N GLY A 646 -3.63 4.83 -38.60
CA GLY A 646 -2.27 5.38 -38.64
C GLY A 646 -2.21 6.70 -39.41
N GLU A 647 -2.85 6.77 -40.58
CA GLU A 647 -2.97 8.04 -41.33
C GLU A 647 -3.82 9.07 -40.59
N ALA A 648 -4.87 8.64 -39.90
CA ALA A 648 -5.68 9.53 -39.08
C ALA A 648 -4.85 10.12 -37.91
N ALA A 649 -4.10 9.28 -37.19
CA ALA A 649 -3.24 9.71 -36.09
C ALA A 649 -2.13 10.66 -36.57
N LEU A 650 -1.49 10.33 -37.71
CA LEU A 650 -0.46 11.18 -38.31
C LEU A 650 -1.02 12.55 -38.73
N ARG A 651 -2.22 12.60 -39.33
CA ARG A 651 -2.89 13.86 -39.70
C ARG A 651 -3.33 14.67 -38.47
N ALA A 652 -3.74 14.00 -37.41
CA ALA A 652 -4.15 14.63 -36.15
C ALA A 652 -2.96 15.09 -35.29
N GLY A 653 -1.73 14.68 -35.60
CA GLY A 653 -0.56 14.93 -34.75
C GLY A 653 -0.54 14.09 -33.47
N ASP A 654 -1.34 13.01 -33.39
CA ASP A 654 -1.33 12.10 -32.24
C ASP A 654 -0.18 11.10 -32.37
N HIS A 655 1.03 11.59 -32.05
CA HIS A 655 2.26 10.81 -32.18
C HIS A 655 2.30 9.58 -31.26
N ARG A 656 1.62 9.62 -30.10
CA ARG A 656 1.54 8.47 -29.18
C ARG A 656 0.67 7.36 -29.76
N LYS A 657 -0.50 7.69 -30.32
CA LYS A 657 -1.34 6.71 -31.02
C LYS A 657 -0.61 6.13 -32.23
N LEU A 658 0.04 6.99 -33.02
CA LEU A 658 0.80 6.58 -34.20
C LEU A 658 1.93 5.61 -33.85
N GLU A 659 2.71 5.88 -32.79
CA GLU A 659 3.80 5.02 -32.32
C GLU A 659 3.34 3.58 -32.10
N ARG A 660 2.23 3.40 -31.40
CA ARG A 660 1.70 2.07 -31.10
C ARG A 660 1.21 1.35 -32.34
N ILE A 661 0.54 2.06 -33.24
CA ILE A 661 0.08 1.51 -34.53
C ILE A 661 1.28 1.05 -35.36
N VAL A 662 2.34 1.89 -35.46
CA VAL A 662 3.58 1.55 -36.18
C VAL A 662 4.26 0.34 -35.54
N ARG A 663 4.36 0.29 -34.21
CA ARG A 663 4.94 -0.85 -33.48
C ARG A 663 4.21 -2.16 -33.79
N ILE A 664 2.88 -2.18 -33.66
CA ILE A 664 2.03 -3.34 -33.97
C ILE A 664 2.25 -3.75 -35.44
N GLY A 665 2.17 -2.79 -36.37
CA GLY A 665 2.28 -3.08 -37.80
C GLY A 665 3.69 -3.51 -38.25
N CYS A 666 4.76 -3.04 -37.61
CA CYS A 666 6.13 -3.46 -37.88
C CYS A 666 6.38 -4.90 -37.42
N GLN A 667 5.88 -5.30 -36.25
CA GLN A 667 5.94 -6.68 -35.76
C GLN A 667 5.16 -7.63 -36.69
N ARG A 668 4.04 -7.17 -37.24
CA ARG A 668 3.26 -7.85 -38.29
C ARG A 668 3.91 -7.82 -39.67
N ARG A 669 5.00 -7.09 -39.85
CA ARG A 669 5.72 -6.88 -41.12
C ARG A 669 4.86 -6.25 -42.22
N THR A 670 3.90 -5.40 -41.84
CA THR A 670 3.06 -4.67 -42.80
C THR A 670 3.86 -3.53 -43.46
N PRO A 671 3.83 -3.40 -44.81
CA PRO A 671 4.55 -2.33 -45.50
C PRO A 671 4.05 -0.93 -45.11
N VAL A 672 2.74 -0.78 -44.88
CA VAL A 672 2.12 0.51 -44.55
C VAL A 672 2.63 1.05 -43.21
N ALA A 673 2.77 0.20 -42.19
CA ALA A 673 3.32 0.63 -40.91
C ALA A 673 4.77 1.09 -41.03
N ALA A 674 5.57 0.44 -41.88
CA ALA A 674 6.94 0.87 -42.14
C ALA A 674 6.97 2.26 -42.81
N GLN A 675 6.07 2.53 -43.75
CA GLN A 675 5.94 3.84 -44.40
C GLN A 675 5.46 4.93 -43.43
N LEU A 676 4.51 4.62 -42.55
CA LEU A 676 4.03 5.53 -41.51
C LEU A 676 5.15 5.87 -40.51
N GLY A 677 5.90 4.87 -40.06
CA GLY A 677 7.06 5.07 -39.19
C GLY A 677 8.14 5.91 -39.87
N GLN A 678 8.46 5.62 -41.13
CA GLN A 678 9.44 6.39 -41.90
C GLN A 678 9.01 7.86 -42.08
N ARG A 679 7.72 8.10 -42.36
CA ARG A 679 7.17 9.47 -42.45
C ARG A 679 7.24 10.21 -41.12
N LEU A 680 7.03 9.53 -39.99
CA LEU A 680 7.23 10.14 -38.67
C LEU A 680 8.70 10.48 -38.43
N LEU A 681 9.62 9.56 -38.75
CA LEU A 681 11.06 9.80 -38.64
C LEU A 681 11.52 10.98 -39.51
N ASP A 682 11.04 11.06 -40.74
CA ASP A 682 11.36 12.16 -41.65
C ASP A 682 10.68 13.47 -41.25
N GLY A 683 9.52 13.40 -40.58
CA GLY A 683 8.76 14.55 -40.10
C GLY A 683 9.12 15.06 -38.70
N VAL A 684 10.05 14.41 -37.98
CA VAL A 684 10.32 14.69 -36.55
C VAL A 684 10.70 16.15 -36.28
N ASP A 685 11.39 16.81 -37.22
CA ASP A 685 11.80 18.21 -37.11
C ASP A 685 10.61 19.20 -37.12
N ALA A 686 9.45 18.78 -37.65
CA ALA A 686 8.25 19.62 -37.70
C ALA A 686 7.45 19.61 -36.40
N ALA A 687 7.72 18.67 -35.49
CA ALA A 687 6.98 18.51 -34.24
C ALA A 687 7.91 18.01 -33.12
N GLU A 688 8.46 18.91 -32.31
CA GLU A 688 9.41 18.59 -31.24
C GLU A 688 8.85 17.56 -30.24
N GLY A 689 7.54 17.60 -29.95
CA GLY A 689 6.85 16.61 -29.11
C GLY A 689 6.80 15.18 -29.67
N SER A 690 7.26 14.96 -30.91
CA SER A 690 7.24 13.65 -31.57
C SER A 690 8.50 12.81 -31.35
N VAL A 691 9.57 13.35 -30.75
CA VAL A 691 10.88 12.67 -30.65
C VAL A 691 10.78 11.31 -29.97
N GLU A 692 10.09 11.18 -28.82
CA GLU A 692 9.94 9.88 -28.15
C GLU A 692 9.17 8.86 -28.99
N ALA A 693 8.07 9.30 -29.63
CA ALA A 693 7.31 8.45 -30.54
C ALA A 693 8.15 8.03 -31.76
N ALA A 694 8.97 8.93 -32.28
CA ALA A 694 9.89 8.67 -33.39
C ALA A 694 10.99 7.68 -32.99
N VAL A 695 11.57 7.78 -31.79
CA VAL A 695 12.53 6.81 -31.25
C VAL A 695 11.91 5.42 -31.17
N LEU A 696 10.71 5.30 -30.58
CA LEU A 696 10.01 4.03 -30.46
C LEU A 696 9.64 3.43 -31.83
N CYS A 697 9.19 4.26 -32.78
CA CYS A 697 9.00 3.85 -34.18
C CYS A 697 10.31 3.39 -34.83
N GLY A 698 11.41 4.10 -34.58
CA GLY A 698 12.73 3.75 -35.06
C GLY A 698 13.19 2.39 -34.56
N TYR A 699 12.98 2.07 -33.28
CA TYR A 699 13.26 0.74 -32.73
C TYR A 699 12.39 -0.33 -33.40
N ALA A 700 11.10 -0.06 -33.61
CA ALA A 700 10.20 -0.99 -34.28
C ALA A 700 10.60 -1.26 -35.75
N LEU A 701 10.95 -0.21 -36.50
CA LEU A 701 11.46 -0.31 -37.88
C LEU A 701 12.78 -1.06 -37.95
N HIS A 702 13.69 -0.76 -37.03
CA HIS A 702 14.99 -1.42 -36.96
C HIS A 702 14.85 -2.90 -36.61
N ALA A 703 14.00 -3.26 -35.64
CA ALA A 703 13.68 -4.64 -35.31
C ALA A 703 13.02 -5.40 -36.47
N ALA A 704 12.24 -4.71 -37.31
CA ALA A 704 11.64 -5.27 -38.53
C ALA A 704 12.61 -5.33 -39.74
N GLY A 705 13.86 -4.86 -39.59
CA GLY A 705 14.83 -4.77 -40.69
C GLY A 705 14.41 -3.80 -41.79
N LYS A 706 13.62 -2.77 -41.44
CA LYS A 706 13.08 -1.75 -42.36
C LYS A 706 13.76 -0.39 -42.26
N LEU A 707 14.57 -0.18 -41.22
CA LEU A 707 15.36 1.04 -41.07
C LEU A 707 16.72 0.89 -41.77
N ASP A 708 16.93 1.69 -42.82
CA ASP A 708 18.18 1.72 -43.57
C ASP A 708 19.34 2.29 -42.72
N THR A 709 20.51 1.65 -42.77
CA THR A 709 21.74 2.17 -42.16
C THR A 709 22.13 3.52 -42.76
N GLY A 710 21.84 3.74 -44.05
CA GLY A 710 22.01 5.02 -44.71
C GLY A 710 21.20 6.14 -44.06
N TRP A 711 19.97 5.86 -43.60
CA TRP A 711 19.16 6.83 -42.85
C TRP A 711 19.82 7.23 -41.53
N VAL A 712 20.32 6.26 -40.75
CA VAL A 712 21.01 6.53 -39.47
C VAL A 712 22.26 7.38 -39.71
N LEU A 713 23.09 7.04 -40.70
CA LEU A 713 24.28 7.81 -41.04
C LEU A 713 23.94 9.22 -41.54
N ALA A 714 22.88 9.38 -42.33
CA ALA A 714 22.42 10.69 -42.79
C ALA A 714 21.93 11.56 -41.62
N ALA A 715 21.16 10.98 -40.70
CA ALA A 715 20.66 11.67 -39.51
C ALA A 715 21.80 12.06 -38.55
N LEU A 716 22.80 11.20 -38.34
CA LEU A 716 23.97 11.49 -37.50
C LEU A 716 24.88 12.58 -38.09
N ARG A 717 24.83 12.84 -39.39
CA ARG A 717 25.57 13.94 -40.04
C ARG A 717 24.91 15.31 -39.87
N ALA A 718 23.68 15.37 -39.35
CA ALA A 718 22.90 16.60 -39.21
C ALA A 718 22.61 16.89 -37.71
N PRO A 719 23.60 17.26 -36.89
CA PRO A 719 23.43 17.47 -35.45
C PRO A 719 22.40 18.56 -35.07
N GLU A 720 22.10 19.47 -35.99
CA GLU A 720 21.06 20.50 -35.88
C GLU A 720 19.63 19.95 -35.95
N SER A 721 19.42 18.76 -36.51
CA SER A 721 18.12 18.11 -36.66
C SER A 721 17.78 17.24 -35.44
N LEU A 722 16.49 17.13 -35.10
CA LEU A 722 15.97 16.17 -34.12
C LEU A 722 16.11 14.71 -34.60
N ARG A 723 16.29 14.48 -35.91
CA ARG A 723 16.65 13.16 -36.45
C ARG A 723 17.96 12.65 -35.87
N PHE A 724 18.91 13.55 -35.54
CA PHE A 724 20.14 13.19 -34.84
C PHE A 724 19.84 12.55 -33.49
N SER A 725 18.95 13.15 -32.69
CA SER A 725 18.54 12.63 -31.38
C SER A 725 17.99 11.22 -31.49
N VAL A 726 17.11 11.01 -32.47
CA VAL A 726 16.53 9.70 -32.76
C VAL A 726 17.63 8.71 -33.14
N ALA A 727 18.49 9.06 -34.11
CA ALA A 727 19.56 8.18 -34.60
C ALA A 727 20.59 7.82 -33.52
N ALA A 728 20.98 8.77 -32.66
CA ALA A 728 21.88 8.55 -31.55
C ALA A 728 21.33 7.51 -30.57
N ARG A 729 20.03 7.55 -30.26
CA ARG A 729 19.36 6.58 -29.38
C ARG A 729 19.17 5.21 -30.01
N LEU A 730 19.10 5.13 -31.35
CA LEU A 730 18.98 3.85 -32.07
C LEU A 730 20.32 3.11 -32.24
N CYS A 731 21.45 3.71 -31.86
CA CYS A 731 22.76 3.08 -31.95
C CYS A 731 22.85 1.85 -31.02
N LYS A 732 23.36 0.74 -31.56
CA LYS A 732 23.56 -0.54 -30.86
C LYS A 732 25.05 -0.81 -30.64
N PRO A 733 25.44 -1.63 -29.64
CA PRO A 733 26.85 -1.96 -29.37
C PRO A 733 27.65 -2.41 -30.61
N GLU A 734 27.01 -3.02 -31.61
CA GLU A 734 27.61 -3.45 -32.87
C GLU A 734 27.68 -2.35 -33.95
N ALA A 735 27.59 -1.07 -33.57
CA ALA A 735 27.64 0.06 -34.48
C ALA A 735 28.94 0.07 -35.30
N SER A 736 28.86 0.53 -36.55
CA SER A 736 30.04 0.63 -37.42
C SER A 736 31.03 1.68 -36.91
N ALA A 737 32.31 1.54 -37.28
CA ALA A 737 33.32 2.54 -36.98
C ALA A 737 32.96 3.94 -37.50
N GLU A 738 32.19 4.02 -38.59
CA GLU A 738 31.69 5.28 -39.13
C GLU A 738 30.68 5.95 -38.20
N VAL A 739 29.75 5.19 -37.60
CA VAL A 739 28.81 5.72 -36.58
C VAL A 739 29.56 6.26 -35.38
N VAL A 740 30.55 5.51 -34.87
CA VAL A 740 31.38 5.94 -33.73
C VAL A 740 32.16 7.21 -34.07
N ALA A 741 32.70 7.32 -35.29
CA ALA A 741 33.41 8.51 -35.75
C ALA A 741 32.51 9.74 -35.84
N LEU A 742 31.28 9.59 -36.38
CA LEU A 742 30.30 10.68 -36.46
C LEU A 742 29.86 11.17 -35.08
N LEU A 743 29.56 10.24 -34.16
CA LEU A 743 29.20 10.58 -32.78
C LEU A 743 30.37 11.28 -32.07
N SER A 744 31.60 10.77 -32.25
CA SER A 744 32.81 11.36 -31.64
C SER A 744 33.09 12.78 -32.15
N ALA A 745 32.89 13.01 -33.45
CA ALA A 745 33.00 14.34 -34.05
C ALA A 745 31.94 15.32 -33.51
N THR A 746 30.81 14.81 -33.03
CA THR A 746 29.69 15.61 -32.50
C THR A 746 29.86 16.02 -31.04
N LEU A 747 30.84 15.45 -30.31
CA LEU A 747 31.08 15.76 -28.89
C LEU A 747 31.41 17.23 -28.61
N GLY A 748 31.87 18.00 -29.62
CA GLY A 748 32.11 19.45 -29.51
C GLY A 748 31.02 20.31 -30.16
N SER A 749 29.89 19.73 -30.57
CA SER A 749 28.84 20.44 -31.29
C SER A 749 28.00 21.31 -30.37
N LYS A 750 27.80 22.57 -30.77
CA LYS A 750 26.87 23.51 -30.11
C LYS A 750 25.45 23.44 -30.66
N ALA A 751 25.19 22.51 -31.58
CA ALA A 751 23.87 22.35 -32.19
C ALA A 751 22.80 22.07 -31.12
N ARG A 752 21.61 22.65 -31.31
CA ARG A 752 20.46 22.54 -30.39
C ARG A 752 20.85 22.85 -28.93
N GLY A 753 21.69 23.87 -28.72
CA GLY A 753 22.10 24.29 -27.38
C GLY A 753 22.91 23.23 -26.63
N GLY A 754 23.72 22.43 -27.34
CA GLY A 754 24.55 21.37 -26.74
C GLY A 754 23.87 20.01 -26.60
N ALA A 755 22.56 19.90 -26.91
CA ALA A 755 21.86 18.61 -26.86
C ALA A 755 22.50 17.55 -27.74
N ALA A 756 22.94 17.90 -28.95
CA ALA A 756 23.56 16.95 -29.87
C ALA A 756 24.85 16.34 -29.28
N ALA A 757 25.66 17.14 -28.58
CA ALA A 757 26.86 16.65 -27.91
C ALA A 757 26.52 15.72 -26.73
N ALA A 758 25.50 16.06 -25.94
CA ALA A 758 25.04 15.22 -24.83
C ALA A 758 24.44 13.89 -25.29
N GLU A 759 23.62 13.92 -26.34
CA GLU A 759 23.05 12.72 -26.99
C GLU A 759 24.16 11.84 -27.60
N ALA A 760 25.17 12.45 -28.23
CA ALA A 760 26.31 11.74 -28.79
C ALA A 760 27.14 11.06 -27.70
N ALA A 761 27.40 11.76 -26.59
CA ALA A 761 28.09 11.20 -25.43
C ALA A 761 27.31 10.03 -24.83
N ALA A 762 25.99 10.17 -24.65
CA ALA A 762 25.14 9.10 -24.13
C ALA A 762 25.15 7.85 -25.05
N ALA A 763 25.11 8.06 -26.37
CA ALA A 763 25.26 6.99 -27.34
C ALA A 763 26.64 6.32 -27.22
N LEU A 764 27.74 7.07 -27.24
CA LEU A 764 29.09 6.52 -27.15
C LEU A 764 29.37 5.77 -25.83
N LEU A 765 28.80 6.21 -24.71
CA LEU A 765 28.85 5.50 -23.43
C LEU A 765 28.11 4.15 -23.53
N SER A 766 26.92 4.15 -24.13
CA SER A 766 26.14 2.92 -24.36
C SER A 766 26.86 1.95 -25.31
N LEU A 767 27.64 2.49 -26.26
CA LEU A 767 28.51 1.74 -27.16
C LEU A 767 29.85 1.32 -26.53
N LYS A 768 30.15 1.76 -25.30
CA LYS A 768 31.46 1.57 -24.63
C LYS A 768 32.64 2.15 -25.43
N ALA A 769 32.37 3.14 -26.29
CA ALA A 769 33.37 3.87 -27.07
C ALA A 769 33.86 5.15 -26.36
N LEU A 770 33.21 5.52 -25.24
CA LEU A 770 33.58 6.60 -24.35
C LEU A 770 33.61 6.05 -22.91
N ALA A 771 34.64 6.41 -22.14
CA ALA A 771 34.75 6.01 -20.74
C ALA A 771 33.92 6.95 -19.85
N VAL A 772 33.43 6.46 -18.70
CA VAL A 772 32.67 7.29 -17.75
C VAL A 772 33.53 8.37 -17.09
N GLU A 773 34.86 8.20 -17.10
CA GLU A 773 35.86 9.14 -16.59
C GLU A 773 36.35 10.15 -17.65
N ASP A 774 35.78 10.16 -18.86
CA ASP A 774 36.23 11.09 -19.90
C ASP A 774 36.00 12.55 -19.46
N SER A 775 37.09 13.32 -19.41
CA SER A 775 37.11 14.68 -18.87
C SER A 775 36.23 15.67 -19.63
N ARG A 776 35.77 15.32 -20.84
CA ARG A 776 34.86 16.15 -21.64
C ARG A 776 33.41 16.08 -21.16
N LEU A 777 33.01 15.01 -20.45
CA LEU A 777 31.60 14.75 -20.09
C LEU A 777 30.98 15.85 -19.22
N ASP A 778 31.72 16.37 -18.25
CA ASP A 778 31.28 17.48 -17.39
C ASP A 778 31.08 18.76 -18.24
N GLY A 779 32.02 19.06 -19.13
CA GLY A 779 31.87 20.16 -20.10
C GLY A 779 30.62 20.03 -20.96
N ILE A 780 30.34 18.84 -21.48
CA ILE A 780 29.14 18.54 -22.28
C ILE A 780 27.85 18.71 -21.47
N LEU A 781 27.82 18.22 -20.22
CA LEU A 781 26.66 18.41 -19.33
C LEU A 781 26.41 19.89 -19.01
N ARG A 782 27.46 20.71 -18.86
CA ARG A 782 27.34 22.17 -18.67
C ARG A 782 26.86 22.87 -19.94
N GLU A 783 27.39 22.52 -21.10
CA GLU A 783 26.99 23.12 -22.37
C GLU A 783 25.53 22.77 -22.74
N ALA A 784 25.05 21.58 -22.36
CA ALA A 784 23.66 21.15 -22.54
C ALA A 784 22.66 21.76 -21.53
N ALA A 785 23.04 22.81 -20.78
CA ALA A 785 22.17 23.47 -19.80
C ALA A 785 20.89 24.05 -20.43
N GLY A 786 20.93 24.43 -21.71
CA GLY A 786 19.75 24.90 -22.46
C GLY A 786 18.76 23.78 -22.84
N THR A 787 19.11 22.51 -22.62
CA THR A 787 18.32 21.34 -23.02
C THR A 787 18.21 20.34 -21.87
N PRO A 788 17.30 20.57 -20.91
CA PRO A 788 17.18 19.76 -19.69
C PRO A 788 16.98 18.26 -19.95
N ALA A 789 16.25 17.89 -21.00
CA ALA A 789 15.99 16.49 -21.34
C ALA A 789 17.27 15.72 -21.70
N ALA A 790 18.09 16.24 -22.63
CA ALA A 790 19.34 15.60 -23.04
C ALA A 790 20.35 15.53 -21.88
N ARG A 791 20.41 16.58 -21.04
CA ARG A 791 21.26 16.63 -19.85
C ARG A 791 20.82 15.60 -18.80
N SER A 792 19.53 15.51 -18.51
CA SER A 792 18.95 14.52 -17.58
C SER A 792 19.23 13.08 -18.04
N GLN A 793 19.08 12.82 -19.34
CA GLN A 793 19.37 11.51 -19.93
C GLN A 793 20.85 11.12 -19.77
N LEU A 794 21.78 12.02 -20.11
CA LEU A 794 23.22 11.76 -19.98
C LEU A 794 23.65 11.58 -18.52
N ALA A 795 23.24 12.48 -17.62
CA ALA A 795 23.56 12.40 -16.20
C ALA A 795 23.01 11.11 -15.56
N GLY A 796 21.78 10.74 -15.90
CA GLY A 796 21.16 9.52 -15.41
C GLY A 796 21.78 8.23 -15.98
N LEU A 797 22.34 8.27 -17.19
CA LEU A 797 23.13 7.17 -17.74
C LEU A 797 24.48 7.05 -17.03
N LEU A 798 25.19 8.15 -16.83
CA LEU A 798 26.47 8.17 -16.11
C LEU A 798 26.35 7.60 -14.70
N LEU A 799 25.31 8.00 -13.96
CA LEU A 799 25.05 7.45 -12.63
C LEU A 799 24.84 5.93 -12.66
N ARG A 800 24.03 5.42 -13.59
CA ARG A 800 23.78 3.97 -13.78
C ARG A 800 25.04 3.20 -14.19
N LEU A 801 25.98 3.85 -14.88
CA LEU A 801 27.26 3.27 -15.26
C LEU A 801 28.34 3.43 -14.17
N GLY A 802 27.99 3.95 -12.99
CA GLY A 802 28.88 4.03 -11.83
C GLY A 802 29.78 5.28 -11.79
N ALA A 803 29.46 6.34 -12.55
CA ALA A 803 30.18 7.60 -12.43
C ALA A 803 30.05 8.16 -10.99
N PRO A 804 31.12 8.76 -10.41
CA PRO A 804 31.08 9.28 -9.05
C PRO A 804 29.97 10.33 -8.87
N PHE A 805 29.02 10.07 -7.97
CA PHE A 805 27.87 10.96 -7.77
C PHE A 805 28.27 12.39 -7.39
N ALA A 806 29.39 12.56 -6.66
CA ALA A 806 29.93 13.87 -6.33
C ALA A 806 30.16 14.78 -7.55
N GLN A 807 30.53 14.20 -8.71
CA GLN A 807 30.71 14.94 -9.96
C GLN A 807 29.38 15.31 -10.62
N LEU A 808 28.34 14.51 -10.41
CA LEU A 808 27.02 14.71 -11.01
C LEU A 808 26.08 15.55 -10.13
N LYS A 809 26.38 15.69 -8.83
CA LYS A 809 25.54 16.36 -7.82
C LYS A 809 25.06 17.74 -8.27
N GLY A 810 25.97 18.57 -8.81
CA GLY A 810 25.62 19.90 -9.32
C GLY A 810 24.64 19.87 -10.50
N HIS A 811 24.81 18.93 -11.43
CA HIS A 811 23.89 18.81 -12.57
C HIS A 811 22.51 18.31 -12.17
N PHE A 812 22.44 17.34 -11.25
CA PHE A 812 21.15 16.91 -10.72
C PHE A 812 20.46 18.03 -9.94
N LEU A 813 21.19 18.81 -9.15
CA LEU A 813 20.61 19.96 -8.43
C LEU A 813 19.93 20.95 -9.39
N GLU A 814 20.63 21.33 -10.46
CA GLU A 814 20.10 22.24 -11.48
C GLU A 814 18.87 21.66 -12.21
N LEU A 815 18.86 20.35 -12.48
CA LEU A 815 17.72 19.66 -13.09
C LEU A 815 16.51 19.59 -12.15
N LEU A 816 16.72 19.37 -10.84
CA LEU A 816 15.65 19.27 -9.85
C LEU A 816 15.03 20.63 -9.53
N VAL A 817 15.83 21.69 -9.47
CA VAL A 817 15.36 23.07 -9.22
C VAL A 817 14.65 23.62 -10.46
N GLY A 818 15.16 23.27 -11.65
CA GLY A 818 14.77 23.89 -12.91
C GLY A 818 15.47 25.24 -13.03
N VAL A 819 16.27 25.42 -14.08
CA VAL A 819 16.86 26.74 -14.36
C VAL A 819 15.70 27.66 -14.72
N PRO A 820 15.46 28.78 -13.99
CA PRO A 820 14.48 29.76 -14.41
C PRO A 820 14.89 30.18 -15.82
N ALA A 821 14.03 29.91 -16.81
CA ALA A 821 14.30 30.22 -18.20
C ALA A 821 14.67 31.69 -18.27
N ALA A 822 15.97 31.99 -18.30
CA ALA A 822 16.45 33.35 -18.42
C ALA A 822 15.81 33.85 -19.71
N VAL A 823 14.94 34.87 -19.58
CA VAL A 823 14.06 35.41 -20.62
C VAL A 823 14.80 35.43 -21.95
N SER A 824 14.65 34.36 -22.72
CA SER A 824 15.37 34.19 -23.97
C SER A 824 14.58 34.97 -25.00
N THR A 825 14.98 36.21 -25.22
CA THR A 825 14.31 37.21 -26.06
C THR A 825 14.43 36.93 -27.57
N GLY A 826 14.76 35.71 -27.99
CA GLY A 826 15.26 35.46 -29.35
C GLY A 826 14.47 34.53 -30.26
N ASN A 827 13.86 33.45 -29.76
CA ASN A 827 13.25 32.43 -30.61
C ASN A 827 11.84 32.09 -30.12
N GLY A 828 10.86 32.16 -31.01
CA GLY A 828 9.42 32.04 -30.74
C GLY A 828 8.92 30.66 -30.27
N ALA A 829 9.71 29.92 -29.49
CA ALA A 829 9.21 28.78 -28.74
C ALA A 829 8.28 29.29 -27.63
N SER A 830 7.04 28.80 -27.60
CA SER A 830 6.05 29.16 -26.57
C SER A 830 6.61 28.82 -25.18
N ALA A 831 6.57 29.78 -24.26
CA ALA A 831 7.02 29.61 -22.87
C ALA A 831 6.40 28.38 -22.19
N VAL A 832 5.19 27.98 -22.60
CA VAL A 832 4.48 26.80 -22.10
C VAL A 832 5.22 25.49 -22.42
N SER A 833 5.82 25.38 -23.61
CA SER A 833 6.56 24.18 -24.04
C SER A 833 7.86 24.00 -23.27
N ALA A 834 8.56 25.10 -22.98
CA ALA A 834 9.81 25.07 -22.22
C ALA A 834 9.59 24.64 -20.76
N VAL A 835 8.51 25.10 -20.13
CA VAL A 835 8.13 24.69 -18.76
C VAL A 835 7.83 23.19 -18.70
N SER A 836 7.06 22.67 -19.67
CA SER A 836 6.76 21.23 -19.73
C SER A 836 8.01 20.36 -19.93
N ALA A 837 8.96 20.79 -20.76
CA ALA A 837 10.20 20.05 -20.98
C ALA A 837 11.12 20.02 -19.75
N ALA A 838 11.20 21.13 -19.01
CA ALA A 838 11.95 21.20 -17.75
C ALA A 838 11.32 20.30 -16.67
N GLY A 839 10.00 20.28 -16.57
CA GLY A 839 9.27 19.39 -15.67
C GLY A 839 9.53 17.92 -15.94
N ALA A 840 9.38 17.49 -17.19
CA ALA A 840 9.68 16.12 -17.60
C ALA A 840 11.13 15.71 -17.29
N ALA A 841 12.10 16.61 -17.49
CA ALA A 841 13.51 16.37 -17.18
C ALA A 841 13.76 16.24 -15.66
N ALA A 842 13.10 17.06 -14.84
CA ALA A 842 13.16 17.00 -13.38
C ALA A 842 12.55 15.69 -12.85
N VAL A 843 11.40 15.28 -13.37
CA VAL A 843 10.75 13.99 -13.03
C VAL A 843 11.65 12.81 -13.39
N SER A 844 12.25 12.84 -14.59
CA SER A 844 13.21 11.81 -15.03
C SER A 844 14.44 11.75 -14.12
N ALA A 845 15.04 12.91 -13.81
CA ALA A 845 16.21 13.01 -12.96
C ALA A 845 15.94 12.45 -11.54
N TYR A 846 14.83 12.86 -10.93
CA TYR A 846 14.40 12.37 -9.63
C TYR A 846 14.12 10.86 -9.64
N GLY A 847 13.48 10.35 -10.70
CA GLY A 847 13.24 8.92 -10.88
C GLY A 847 14.52 8.09 -10.94
N VAL A 848 15.56 8.58 -11.62
CA VAL A 848 16.86 7.91 -11.66
C VAL A 848 17.54 7.93 -10.28
N LEU A 849 17.51 9.06 -9.57
CA LEU A 849 18.13 9.18 -8.25
C LEU A 849 17.51 8.24 -7.21
N THR A 850 16.18 8.19 -7.16
CA THR A 850 15.43 7.31 -6.25
C THR A 850 15.60 5.83 -6.59
N THR A 851 15.84 5.48 -7.85
CA THR A 851 16.10 4.08 -8.25
C THR A 851 17.54 3.65 -7.94
N GLN A 852 18.51 4.58 -7.93
CA GLN A 852 19.93 4.26 -7.75
C GLN A 852 20.43 4.51 -6.32
N GLU A 853 19.72 5.33 -5.53
CA GLU A 853 20.02 5.67 -4.14
C GLU A 853 21.51 5.96 -3.86
N PRO A 854 22.15 6.90 -4.60
CA PRO A 854 23.57 7.14 -4.43
C PRO A 854 23.90 7.75 -3.04
N GLU A 855 25.11 7.49 -2.56
CA GLU A 855 25.62 8.11 -1.33
C GLU A 855 25.59 9.65 -1.45
N GLY A 856 25.00 10.33 -0.46
CA GLY A 856 24.78 11.78 -0.48
C GLY A 856 23.48 12.23 -1.17
N LEU A 857 22.59 11.30 -1.56
CA LEU A 857 21.27 11.62 -2.12
C LEU A 857 20.48 12.58 -1.21
N ARG A 858 20.34 12.28 0.09
CA ARG A 858 19.60 13.12 1.04
C ARG A 858 20.09 14.56 1.09
N GLU A 859 21.41 14.77 1.07
CA GLU A 859 21.99 16.13 1.04
C GLU A 859 21.61 16.89 -0.23
N LEU A 860 21.63 16.22 -1.39
CA LEU A 860 21.20 16.80 -2.66
C LEU A 860 19.72 17.18 -2.60
N LEU A 861 18.86 16.26 -2.12
CA LEU A 861 17.42 16.50 -2.04
C LEU A 861 17.10 17.67 -1.10
N GLY A 862 17.78 17.78 0.04
CA GLY A 862 17.66 18.93 0.95
C GLY A 862 18.13 20.25 0.32
N ALA A 863 19.24 20.22 -0.42
CA ALA A 863 19.71 21.39 -1.17
C ALA A 863 18.71 21.83 -2.26
N ALA A 864 18.15 20.88 -3.02
CA ALA A 864 17.14 21.16 -4.04
C ALA A 864 15.85 21.72 -3.43
N TRP A 865 15.45 21.22 -2.26
CA TRP A 865 14.32 21.77 -1.51
C TRP A 865 14.53 23.23 -1.11
N THR A 866 15.71 23.51 -0.54
CA THR A 866 16.08 24.86 -0.07
C THR A 866 16.14 25.85 -1.23
N ALA A 867 16.60 25.40 -2.41
CA ALA A 867 16.67 26.19 -3.63
C ALA A 867 15.31 26.40 -4.33
N GLY A 868 14.25 25.70 -3.89
CA GLY A 868 12.93 25.74 -4.52
C GLY A 868 12.84 24.74 -5.69
N PRO A 869 12.37 23.51 -5.45
CA PRO A 869 12.35 22.47 -6.48
C PRO A 869 11.28 22.76 -7.54
N HIS A 870 11.47 22.19 -8.73
CA HIS A 870 10.51 22.31 -9.83
C HIS A 870 9.10 21.84 -9.39
N PRO A 871 8.02 22.54 -9.77
CA PRO A 871 6.66 22.24 -9.31
C PRO A 871 6.23 20.77 -9.48
N GLU A 872 6.59 20.14 -10.60
CA GLU A 872 6.23 18.74 -10.90
C GLU A 872 6.85 17.70 -9.94
N ILE A 873 7.97 18.02 -9.28
CA ILE A 873 8.62 17.09 -8.34
C ILE A 873 8.54 17.57 -6.89
N ARG A 874 8.13 18.81 -6.63
CA ARG A 874 8.11 19.42 -5.30
C ARG A 874 7.39 18.55 -4.27
N GLN A 875 6.21 18.03 -4.60
CA GLN A 875 5.44 17.22 -3.67
C GLN A 875 6.09 15.85 -3.36
N ARG A 876 6.80 15.26 -4.34
CA ARG A 876 7.54 14.00 -4.14
C ARG A 876 8.81 14.23 -3.33
N LEU A 877 9.54 15.29 -3.66
CA LEU A 877 10.76 15.68 -2.97
C LEU A 877 10.49 16.02 -1.50
N GLY A 878 9.43 16.77 -1.21
CA GLY A 878 9.05 17.13 0.16
C GLY A 878 8.87 15.90 1.05
N ARG A 879 8.16 14.88 0.55
CA ARG A 879 7.96 13.62 1.28
C ARG A 879 9.28 12.92 1.64
N GLU A 880 10.21 12.83 0.70
CA GLU A 880 11.51 12.15 0.93
C GLU A 880 12.41 12.83 1.97
N ILE A 881 12.35 14.16 2.06
CA ILE A 881 13.13 14.94 3.03
C ILE A 881 12.39 15.14 4.36
N GLY A 882 11.21 14.54 4.51
CA GLY A 882 10.38 14.66 5.71
C GLY A 882 9.68 16.01 5.85
N GLU A 883 9.60 16.80 4.78
CA GLU A 883 8.79 18.00 4.71
C GLU A 883 7.34 17.60 4.47
N LEU A 884 6.46 18.09 5.34
CA LEU A 884 5.06 17.73 5.30
C LEU A 884 4.48 18.06 3.90
N GLY A 885 4.08 17.03 3.17
CA GLY A 885 3.31 17.14 1.93
C GLY A 885 2.00 17.90 2.14
N GLU A 886 1.27 18.20 1.06
CA GLU A 886 -0.04 18.85 1.18
C GLU A 886 -1.01 18.04 2.05
N ALA A 887 -1.02 16.71 1.91
CA ALA A 887 -1.80 15.82 2.76
C ALA A 887 -1.31 15.84 4.22
N GLU A 888 0.00 15.76 4.48
CA GLU A 888 0.57 15.86 5.83
C GLU A 888 0.34 17.23 6.48
N ARG A 889 0.34 18.32 5.71
CA ARG A 889 -0.05 19.67 6.20
C ARG A 889 -1.55 19.80 6.38
N TYR A 890 -2.31 19.07 5.57
CA TYR A 890 -3.76 18.97 5.69
C TYR A 890 -4.15 18.18 6.94
N TRP A 891 -3.37 17.21 7.39
CA TRP A 891 -3.59 16.57 8.69
C TRP A 891 -2.78 17.33 9.74
N CYS A 892 -3.42 18.28 10.44
CA CYS A 892 -2.71 19.11 11.42
C CYS A 892 -2.27 18.26 12.62
N HIS A 893 -0.95 18.17 12.84
CA HIS A 893 -0.32 17.54 14.01
C HIS A 893 0.31 18.61 14.90
N ASP A 894 -0.47 19.59 15.36
CA ASP A 894 0.06 20.69 16.20
C ASP A 894 0.56 20.20 17.58
N ASP A 895 0.33 18.94 17.95
CA ASP A 895 0.62 18.40 19.29
C ASP A 895 1.92 17.55 19.36
N GLU A 896 2.67 17.35 18.28
CA GLU A 896 3.97 16.62 18.32
C GLU A 896 5.14 17.47 18.85
N ASP A 897 4.90 18.73 19.23
CA ASP A 897 5.87 19.58 19.96
C ASP A 897 6.10 19.13 21.43
N GLU A 898 5.42 18.07 21.89
CA GLU A 898 5.96 17.27 22.97
C GLU A 898 7.16 16.49 22.43
N THR A 899 8.30 17.20 22.36
CA THR A 899 9.61 16.60 22.48
C THR A 899 9.49 15.50 23.53
N VAL A 900 9.55 14.24 23.09
CA VAL A 900 9.73 13.09 23.98
C VAL A 900 10.88 13.52 24.88
N ASP A 901 10.57 13.84 26.13
CA ASP A 901 11.58 14.28 27.08
C ASP A 901 12.56 13.11 27.13
N PRO A 902 13.82 13.26 26.67
CA PRO A 902 14.74 12.13 26.64
C PRO A 902 14.96 11.55 28.05
N ASP A 903 14.58 12.30 29.09
CA ASP A 903 14.58 11.91 30.50
C ASP A 903 13.28 11.21 30.98
N ASP A 904 12.19 11.20 30.20
CA ASP A 904 11.03 10.32 30.44
C ASP A 904 11.23 8.94 29.79
N GLY A 905 12.50 8.61 29.53
CA GLY A 905 13.01 7.27 29.70
C GLY A 905 12.58 6.78 31.07
N CYS A 906 11.41 6.15 31.13
CA CYS A 906 11.36 4.85 31.75
C CYS A 906 12.57 4.11 31.21
N ALA A 907 13.68 4.17 31.95
CA ALA A 907 14.49 2.99 32.15
C ALA A 907 13.46 1.88 32.43
N PHE A 908 13.06 1.19 31.37
CA PHE A 908 13.02 -0.25 31.48
C PHE A 908 14.42 -0.56 31.99
N ASP A 909 14.52 -0.71 33.31
CA ASP A 909 15.68 -1.31 33.92
C ASP A 909 15.82 -2.65 33.21
N ASP A 910 16.63 -2.68 32.16
CA ASP A 910 17.22 -3.89 31.56
C ASP A 910 18.22 -4.50 32.57
N GLU A 911 17.94 -4.45 33.87
CA GLU A 911 18.72 -5.06 34.96
C GLU A 911 18.32 -6.53 35.22
N ASP A 912 17.59 -7.17 34.31
CA ASP A 912 17.44 -8.64 34.28
C ASP A 912 18.27 -9.26 33.13
N GLU A 913 19.40 -8.65 32.76
CA GLU A 913 20.49 -9.35 32.07
C GLU A 913 21.14 -10.31 33.09
N LEU A 914 20.56 -11.51 33.18
CA LEU A 914 21.09 -12.64 33.94
C LEU A 914 22.53 -12.94 33.47
N ASP A 915 23.50 -12.53 34.30
CA ASP A 915 24.86 -13.07 34.30
C ASP A 915 24.79 -14.60 34.48
N LEU A 916 24.74 -15.33 33.37
CA LEU A 916 25.05 -16.75 33.30
C LEU A 916 26.55 -16.91 33.10
N ASP A 917 27.29 -16.81 34.20
CA ASP A 917 28.64 -17.32 34.28
C ASP A 917 28.63 -18.84 34.02
N LEU A 918 29.27 -19.25 32.92
CA LEU A 918 29.56 -20.63 32.59
C LEU A 918 30.84 -21.07 33.32
N GLU A 919 30.68 -21.86 34.38
CA GLU A 919 31.64 -22.90 34.81
C GLU A 919 31.10 -24.30 34.51
#